data_AF-A0A2P6P0D0-F1
#
_entry.id   AF-A0A2P6P0D0-F1
#
_cell.length_a   1.000
_cell.length_b   1.000
_cell.length_c   1.000
_cell.angle_alpha   90.00
_cell.angle_beta   90.00
_cell.angle_gamma   90.00
#
_symmetry.space_group_name_H-M   'P 1'
#
loop_
_entity.id
_entity.type
_entity.pdbx_description
1 polymer ?
#
loop_
_entity_poly.entity_id
_entity_poly.type
_entity_poly.pdbx_seq_one_letter_code
_entity_poly.pdbx_strand_id
1 'polypeptide(L)'
;MKFIFPGTFGFRNNYISRTSSMSKTFSLQEISSHNTEKDCWVVVDGNIYDVTSFLPEHPGGKKVVIAQSGKDASEKFHSLHGPEVLKEWGPKLLIGQVSGSSSQQKEQKPKQEAPKQKVETPRAPPSSGHGQLVAIRHPKFGLQVPYGDPAWYSGAPTAYYNESHVRFRAAMRAFVDKEIAPNCHKWDEDKQIPREMFRKCYEAGWLPGTVGQWPVQYAGTSIAGGVKPEEWNHFHELILLDELSRAGSGGVVWGLQAGLSIGLPPVLLFGSKYLQDKCVAPCLKGEKIICLCITEPYAGSDVASLRCEAKKSEDGKHYIVNGEKKWITNGVFADFFTVAVRTGGKGMGGISMMLLEKDMPGITCRQMKCSGVWPSGTTYITFEDVKVPVENLIGKENEGFKYVMYNFNHERWGIVCQASRFARVCYEESFLYAHKRRAFGQRLIDQPVVRNKLAHMARLVEATHNWLEQVTYQMDTLSHSEAISTLGGTTALLKAQCTATFELCAREAVQIFGGLGYTRGGQGEKVERLYREVRAYSIPGGSEEIMLDLGVRQAMKNYSAASKARGVAAAAIAFVFPPLLFLKLEKGGILAPKKIVAAIVLVIGIIIMGEGSESQKEIPSQLDKTSASECTIGLPPKGTRRPVPVGRIARSRDFENPPNGSIFTVVNVTNTLNCRRRRTYANHFLLSTQRNKPTTASQPQRPWNILTWIFTETQTRTHGLRSLLVNTWAYILFGTSLRAKLFTAPPTVTRSTLETSI
;
A
#
# COMPACT_ATOMS: atom_id res chain seq x y z
N MET A 1 -38.04 -22.48 40.87
CA MET A 1 -37.51 -21.11 41.05
C MET A 1 -37.92 -20.27 39.85
N LYS A 2 -38.76 -19.25 40.09
CA LYS A 2 -39.21 -18.24 39.13
C LYS A 2 -38.10 -17.20 38.95
N PHE A 3 -37.85 -16.74 37.74
CA PHE A 3 -37.22 -15.43 37.51
C PHE A 3 -38.18 -14.55 36.71
N ILE A 4 -38.48 -13.42 37.33
CA ILE A 4 -39.45 -12.39 36.95
C ILE A 4 -38.64 -11.25 36.31
N PHE A 5 -39.09 -10.76 35.15
CA PHE A 5 -38.67 -9.46 34.60
C PHE A 5 -39.43 -8.34 35.30
N PRO A 6 -38.78 -7.18 35.47
CA PRO A 6 -39.39 -5.92 35.04
C PRO A 6 -38.34 -5.09 34.28
N GLY A 7 -38.64 -4.17 33.38
CA GLY A 7 -39.87 -3.43 33.13
C GLY A 7 -39.42 -2.05 32.66
N THR A 8 -39.78 -1.68 31.44
CA THR A 8 -39.60 -0.37 30.82
C THR A 8 -40.25 0.74 31.64
N PHE A 9 -39.52 1.82 31.91
CA PHE A 9 -40.06 3.11 32.35
C PHE A 9 -39.39 4.23 31.55
N GLY A 10 -40.17 4.92 30.73
CA GLY A 10 -39.82 6.24 30.21
C GLY A 10 -40.39 7.31 31.13
N PHE A 11 -39.67 8.40 31.39
CA PHE A 11 -40.26 9.64 31.90
C PHE A 11 -39.47 10.88 31.46
N ARG A 12 -40.20 11.72 30.72
CA ARG A 12 -40.35 13.18 30.80
C ARG A 12 -39.09 14.07 30.96
N ASN A 13 -38.85 14.82 29.88
CA ASN A 13 -38.25 16.15 29.92
C ASN A 13 -39.03 17.08 30.86
N ASN A 14 -38.35 17.64 31.86
CA ASN A 14 -38.75 18.88 32.54
C ASN A 14 -37.61 19.90 32.36
N TYR A 15 -37.78 20.81 31.39
CA TYR A 15 -36.95 22.01 31.30
C TYR A 15 -37.47 23.02 32.31
N ILE A 16 -36.71 23.22 33.40
CA ILE A 16 -36.84 24.41 34.24
C ILE A 16 -35.87 25.46 33.68
N SER A 17 -36.45 26.56 33.21
CA SER A 17 -35.77 27.78 32.85
C SER A 17 -35.05 28.38 34.06
N ARG A 18 -33.75 28.63 33.92
CA ARG A 18 -33.03 29.67 34.67
C ARG A 18 -32.18 30.48 33.70
N THR A 19 -32.75 31.56 33.21
CA THR A 19 -31.99 32.74 32.76
C THR A 19 -31.65 33.59 33.97
N SER A 20 -30.36 33.85 34.20
CA SER A 20 -29.79 35.19 34.47
C SER A 20 -28.56 35.17 35.39
N SER A 21 -27.47 35.69 34.83
CA SER A 21 -26.45 36.59 35.40
C SER A 21 -25.14 36.06 36.01
N MET A 22 -24.09 36.80 35.60
CA MET A 22 -22.75 36.99 36.16
C MET A 22 -21.67 36.07 35.59
N SER A 23 -21.01 36.52 34.49
CA SER A 23 -19.75 35.94 34.02
C SER A 23 -18.67 36.18 35.06
N LYS A 24 -18.49 35.22 35.98
CA LYS A 24 -17.36 35.24 36.90
C LYS A 24 -16.07 35.15 36.09
N THR A 25 -15.18 36.09 36.32
CA THR A 25 -13.83 36.08 35.76
C THR A 25 -12.88 35.50 36.79
N PHE A 26 -12.06 34.54 36.37
CA PHE A 26 -11.13 33.84 37.25
C PHE A 26 -9.69 34.12 36.81
N SER A 27 -8.79 34.20 37.79
CA SER A 27 -7.35 34.37 37.51
C SER A 27 -6.71 33.05 37.08
N LEU A 28 -5.62 33.11 36.31
CA LEU A 28 -4.86 31.90 35.93
C LEU A 28 -4.30 31.13 37.13
N GLN A 29 -4.00 31.82 38.24
CA GLN A 29 -3.54 31.19 39.48
C GLN A 29 -4.67 30.40 40.15
N GLU A 30 -5.89 30.94 40.17
CA GLU A 30 -7.06 30.26 40.74
C GLU A 30 -7.39 29.00 39.95
N ILE A 31 -7.40 29.08 38.62
CA ILE A 31 -7.65 27.93 37.72
C ILE A 31 -6.64 26.81 37.97
N SER A 32 -5.35 27.14 38.17
CA SER A 32 -4.31 26.13 38.38
C SER A 32 -4.49 25.26 39.64
N SER A 33 -5.31 25.71 40.61
CA SER A 33 -5.64 24.97 41.83
C SER A 33 -6.74 23.91 41.66
N HIS A 34 -7.54 24.00 40.60
CA HIS A 34 -8.63 23.06 40.26
C HIS A 34 -8.13 21.93 39.35
N ASN A 35 -7.21 21.11 39.87
CA ASN A 35 -6.45 20.11 39.10
C ASN A 35 -6.55 18.65 39.61
N THR A 36 -7.61 18.33 40.36
CA THR A 36 -7.79 17.01 40.98
C THR A 36 -9.05 16.30 40.48
N GLU A 37 -9.15 14.98 40.69
CA GLU A 37 -10.33 14.21 40.26
C GLU A 37 -11.65 14.69 40.91
N LYS A 38 -11.58 15.33 42.07
CA LYS A 38 -12.74 15.86 42.80
C LYS A 38 -12.99 17.35 42.55
N ASP A 39 -12.11 17.99 41.78
CA ASP A 39 -12.13 19.42 41.50
C ASP A 39 -11.26 19.72 40.27
N CYS A 40 -11.89 19.67 39.08
CA CYS A 40 -11.23 19.59 37.78
C CYS A 40 -11.79 20.63 36.80
N TRP A 41 -11.07 21.73 36.62
CA TRP A 41 -11.44 22.77 35.67
C TRP A 41 -10.51 22.78 34.46
N VAL A 42 -11.05 23.08 33.28
CA VAL A 42 -10.28 23.22 32.03
C VAL A 42 -10.64 24.50 31.31
N VAL A 43 -9.65 25.16 30.72
CA VAL A 43 -9.89 26.34 29.88
C VAL A 43 -9.88 25.92 28.42
N VAL A 44 -10.93 26.28 27.68
CA VAL A 44 -11.04 26.09 26.23
C VAL A 44 -11.56 27.37 25.61
N ASP A 45 -10.78 27.94 24.68
CA ASP A 45 -11.05 29.19 23.97
C ASP A 45 -11.37 30.36 24.93
N GLY A 46 -10.61 30.47 26.04
CA GLY A 46 -10.77 31.50 27.06
C GLY A 46 -11.97 31.32 28.00
N ASN A 47 -12.78 30.28 27.80
CA ASN A 47 -13.90 29.90 28.66
C ASN A 47 -13.48 28.77 29.61
N ILE A 48 -13.97 28.82 30.84
CA ILE A 48 -13.61 27.89 31.92
C ILE A 48 -14.77 26.95 32.14
N TYR A 49 -14.49 25.65 32.06
CA TYR A 49 -15.48 24.59 32.26
C TYR A 49 -15.11 23.75 33.48
N ASP A 50 -16.07 23.57 34.40
CA ASP A 50 -15.96 22.58 35.47
C ASP A 50 -16.41 21.23 34.91
N VAL A 51 -15.44 20.35 34.69
CA VAL A 51 -15.68 19.02 34.10
C VAL A 51 -15.67 17.91 35.15
N THR A 52 -15.64 18.26 36.43
CA THR A 52 -15.53 17.30 37.56
C THR A 52 -16.61 16.23 37.52
N SER A 53 -17.87 16.63 37.33
CA SER A 53 -19.01 15.71 37.25
C SER A 53 -19.04 14.88 35.95
N PHE A 54 -18.34 15.33 34.91
CA PHE A 54 -18.28 14.68 33.61
C PHE A 54 -17.10 13.69 33.47
N LEU A 55 -16.11 13.75 34.37
CA LEU A 55 -14.94 12.84 34.37
C LEU A 55 -15.28 11.34 34.23
N PRO A 56 -16.28 10.76 34.93
CA PRO A 56 -16.61 9.34 34.78
C PRO A 56 -17.32 9.01 33.47
N GLU A 57 -17.93 10.00 32.80
CA GLU A 57 -18.68 9.82 31.55
C GLU A 57 -17.83 10.10 30.30
N HIS A 58 -16.65 10.70 30.47
CA HIS A 58 -15.77 11.05 29.36
C HIS A 58 -15.28 9.79 28.61
N PRO A 59 -15.57 9.60 27.30
CA PRO A 59 -15.27 8.38 26.55
C PRO A 59 -13.78 8.01 26.49
N GLY A 60 -12.90 9.02 26.55
CA GLY A 60 -11.44 8.83 26.61
C GLY A 60 -10.88 8.47 27.99
N GLY A 61 -11.74 8.35 29.01
CA GLY A 61 -11.39 8.06 30.40
C GLY A 61 -10.90 9.27 31.21
N LYS A 62 -11.21 9.29 32.51
CA LYS A 62 -10.92 10.40 33.43
C LYS A 62 -9.47 10.89 33.47
N LYS A 63 -8.48 9.99 33.30
CA LYS A 63 -7.05 10.33 33.41
C LYS A 63 -6.58 11.29 32.30
N VAL A 64 -7.21 11.26 31.13
CA VAL A 64 -6.84 12.12 30.00
C VAL A 64 -7.28 13.57 30.24
N VAL A 65 -8.44 13.75 30.86
CA VAL A 65 -8.99 15.07 31.20
C VAL A 65 -8.23 15.69 32.38
N ILE A 66 -7.95 14.90 33.43
CA ILE A 66 -7.16 15.35 34.60
C ILE A 66 -5.74 15.80 34.19
N ALA A 67 -5.13 15.20 33.16
CA ALA A 67 -3.82 15.64 32.68
C ALA A 67 -3.81 17.09 32.16
N GLN A 68 -4.99 17.62 31.79
CA GLN A 68 -5.20 18.97 31.29
C GLN A 68 -5.92 19.88 32.30
N SER A 69 -6.25 19.38 33.49
CA SER A 69 -6.94 20.18 34.51
C SER A 69 -6.05 21.29 35.07
N GLY A 70 -6.64 22.45 35.31
CA GLY A 70 -5.98 23.67 35.77
C GLY A 70 -5.13 24.38 34.71
N LYS A 71 -5.29 24.06 33.42
CA LYS A 71 -4.52 24.63 32.30
C LYS A 71 -5.42 25.07 31.14
N ASP A 72 -4.83 25.85 30.23
CA ASP A 72 -5.40 26.07 28.90
C ASP A 72 -5.22 24.82 28.04
N ALA A 73 -6.34 24.16 27.78
CA ALA A 73 -6.42 22.92 27.04
C ALA A 73 -6.92 23.14 25.60
N SER A 74 -7.04 24.38 25.12
CA SER A 74 -7.70 24.70 23.85
C SER A 74 -7.12 23.93 22.66
N GLU A 75 -5.80 23.97 22.49
CA GLU A 75 -5.12 23.24 21.40
C GLU A 75 -5.33 21.73 21.50
N LYS A 76 -5.25 21.19 22.72
CA LYS A 76 -5.42 19.75 22.95
C LYS A 76 -6.87 19.31 22.77
N PHE A 77 -7.81 20.15 23.19
CA PHE A 77 -9.24 19.93 23.02
C PHE A 77 -9.59 19.85 21.54
N HIS A 78 -9.19 20.85 20.73
CA HIS A 78 -9.47 20.89 19.28
C HIS A 78 -8.72 19.80 18.49
N SER A 79 -7.63 19.25 19.03
CA SER A 79 -6.95 18.10 18.44
C SER A 79 -7.70 16.78 18.58
N LEU A 80 -8.63 16.69 19.55
CA LEU A 80 -9.32 15.45 19.92
C LEU A 80 -10.84 15.52 19.79
N HIS A 81 -11.42 16.72 19.87
CA HIS A 81 -12.86 16.96 19.90
C HIS A 81 -13.24 18.00 18.85
N GLY A 82 -14.36 17.81 18.18
CA GLY A 82 -14.91 18.82 17.29
C GLY A 82 -15.73 19.88 18.05
N PRO A 83 -16.04 21.01 17.40
CA PRO A 83 -16.75 22.14 18.01
C PRO A 83 -18.16 21.79 18.49
N GLU A 84 -18.77 20.73 17.95
CA GLU A 84 -20.07 20.20 18.38
C GLU A 84 -20.09 19.75 19.85
N VAL A 85 -18.95 19.32 20.40
CA VAL A 85 -18.85 18.87 21.80
C VAL A 85 -19.09 20.03 22.76
N LEU A 86 -18.49 21.21 22.50
CA LEU A 86 -18.75 22.41 23.31
C LEU A 86 -20.16 22.95 23.08
N LYS A 87 -20.76 22.72 21.91
CA LYS A 87 -22.14 23.11 21.66
C LYS A 87 -23.14 22.28 22.47
N GLU A 88 -22.86 20.99 22.66
CA GLU A 88 -23.72 20.06 23.41
C GLU A 88 -23.50 20.13 24.92
N TRP A 89 -22.24 20.20 25.37
CA TRP A 89 -21.87 20.10 26.78
C TRP A 89 -21.44 21.43 27.40
N GLY A 90 -20.90 22.35 26.60
CA GLY A 90 -20.38 23.63 27.07
C GLY A 90 -21.38 24.43 27.91
N PRO A 91 -22.65 24.61 27.50
CA PRO A 91 -23.62 25.36 28.30
C PRO A 91 -23.90 24.78 29.70
N LYS A 92 -23.65 23.47 29.92
CA LYS A 92 -23.91 22.79 31.20
C LYS A 92 -22.72 22.86 32.16
N LEU A 93 -21.51 23.02 31.62
CA LEU A 93 -20.26 22.93 32.37
C LEU A 93 -19.53 24.27 32.48
N LEU A 94 -19.99 25.30 31.76
CA LEU A 94 -19.39 26.63 31.74
C LEU A 94 -19.57 27.33 33.09
N ILE A 95 -18.45 27.74 33.70
CA ILE A 95 -18.44 28.42 35.00
C ILE A 95 -17.90 29.86 34.93
N GLY A 96 -17.17 30.23 33.87
CA GLY A 96 -16.66 31.59 33.71
C GLY A 96 -15.69 31.79 32.55
N GLN A 97 -14.96 32.91 32.57
CA GLN A 97 -13.94 33.27 31.57
C GLN A 97 -12.65 33.73 32.26
N VAL A 98 -11.51 33.62 31.58
CA VAL A 98 -10.22 34.07 32.13
C VAL A 98 -10.17 35.60 32.18
N SER A 99 -9.74 36.19 33.30
CA SER A 99 -9.58 37.64 33.42
C SER A 99 -8.47 38.17 32.50
N GLY A 100 -8.81 38.98 31.48
CA GLY A 100 -7.83 39.82 30.76
C GLY A 100 -7.69 39.66 29.24
N SER A 101 -8.63 39.03 28.53
CA SER A 101 -8.58 38.99 27.05
C SER A 101 -9.29 40.20 26.41
N SER A 102 -8.59 41.33 26.30
CA SER A 102 -8.89 42.37 25.32
C SER A 102 -7.73 42.47 24.32
N SER A 103 -8.04 42.19 23.06
CA SER A 103 -7.15 42.16 21.91
C SER A 103 -6.41 43.49 21.71
N GLN A 104 -5.08 43.47 21.58
CA GLN A 104 -4.31 44.55 20.95
C GLN A 104 -3.00 44.04 20.32
N GLN A 105 -2.84 44.38 19.05
CA GLN A 105 -1.65 44.17 18.19
C GLN A 105 -0.46 45.01 18.65
N LYS A 106 0.77 44.51 18.47
CA LYS A 106 1.97 45.35 18.28
C LYS A 106 2.94 44.75 17.26
N GLU A 107 3.32 45.58 16.30
CA GLU A 107 4.36 45.41 15.28
C GLU A 107 5.78 45.33 15.89
N GLN A 108 6.69 44.62 15.20
CA GLN A 108 8.11 44.98 15.11
C GLN A 108 8.72 44.48 13.78
N LYS A 109 9.60 45.31 13.22
CA LYS A 109 10.29 45.23 11.91
C LYS A 109 11.84 45.04 12.13
N PRO A 110 12.72 44.92 11.10
CA PRO A 110 13.51 43.71 10.80
C PRO A 110 15.05 43.88 10.92
N LYS A 111 15.81 42.76 10.82
CA LYS A 111 17.26 42.70 10.51
C LYS A 111 17.53 41.51 9.57
N GLN A 112 17.68 41.74 8.26
CA GLN A 112 18.91 41.95 7.46
C GLN A 112 19.74 40.69 7.17
N GLU A 113 19.73 40.32 5.88
CA GLU A 113 20.47 39.24 5.20
C GLU A 113 21.84 39.69 4.67
N ALA A 114 22.68 38.70 4.35
CA ALA A 114 23.84 38.78 3.46
C ALA A 114 23.71 37.71 2.32
N PRO A 115 24.40 37.86 1.18
CA PRO A 115 23.77 37.78 -0.15
C PRO A 115 23.87 36.41 -0.85
N LYS A 116 22.86 36.09 -1.67
CA LYS A 116 22.86 34.97 -2.63
C LYS A 116 23.17 35.47 -4.05
N GLN A 117 24.07 34.77 -4.73
CA GLN A 117 24.41 34.96 -6.14
C GLN A 117 23.34 34.35 -7.07
N LYS A 118 23.16 35.02 -8.20
CA LYS A 118 22.23 34.68 -9.29
C LYS A 118 22.68 33.41 -10.02
N VAL A 119 21.76 32.50 -10.27
CA VAL A 119 21.89 31.48 -11.32
C VAL A 119 20.59 31.48 -12.14
N GLU A 120 20.75 31.63 -13.44
CA GLU A 120 19.68 31.70 -14.43
C GLU A 120 19.01 30.32 -14.60
N THR A 121 17.69 30.28 -14.45
CA THR A 121 16.87 29.10 -14.77
C THR A 121 16.57 29.04 -16.28
N PRO A 122 16.66 27.86 -16.93
CA PRO A 122 16.20 27.70 -18.30
C PRO A 122 14.68 27.81 -18.36
N ARG A 123 14.21 28.67 -19.27
CA ARG A 123 12.81 28.92 -19.57
C ARG A 123 12.15 27.65 -20.11
N ALA A 124 11.00 27.28 -19.55
CA ALA A 124 10.14 26.25 -20.15
C ALA A 124 9.80 26.63 -21.61
N PRO A 125 9.85 25.68 -22.56
CA PRO A 125 9.53 25.99 -23.94
C PRO A 125 8.05 26.35 -24.07
N PRO A 126 7.70 27.25 -25.00
CA PRO A 126 6.32 27.63 -25.23
C PRO A 126 5.54 26.43 -25.75
N SER A 127 4.29 26.32 -25.29
CA SER A 127 3.30 25.36 -25.77
C SER A 127 3.12 25.52 -27.28
N SER A 128 3.69 24.60 -28.06
CA SER A 128 3.47 24.49 -29.50
C SER A 128 2.85 23.13 -29.83
N GLY A 129 1.70 23.19 -30.49
CA GLY A 129 1.11 22.06 -31.23
C GLY A 129 0.18 21.16 -30.41
N HIS A 130 -1.02 20.92 -30.92
CA HIS A 130 -1.73 19.68 -30.63
C HIS A 130 -0.84 18.52 -31.10
N GLY A 131 -0.05 17.96 -30.17
CA GLY A 131 0.78 16.79 -30.43
C GLY A 131 -0.11 15.65 -30.90
N GLN A 132 0.03 15.26 -32.16
CA GLN A 132 -0.61 14.08 -32.70
C GLN A 132 -0.18 12.89 -31.84
N LEU A 133 -1.13 12.13 -31.28
CA LEU A 133 -0.83 10.93 -30.50
C LEU A 133 -0.07 9.95 -31.41
N VAL A 134 1.24 9.83 -31.23
CA VAL A 134 2.06 8.87 -31.96
C VAL A 134 1.81 7.49 -31.35
N ALA A 135 1.06 6.65 -32.06
CA ALA A 135 0.80 5.28 -31.63
C ALA A 135 2.08 4.43 -31.78
N ILE A 136 2.82 4.23 -30.68
CA ILE A 136 3.93 3.28 -30.64
C ILE A 136 3.35 1.87 -30.71
N ARG A 137 3.70 1.12 -31.76
CA ARG A 137 3.29 -0.28 -31.93
C ARG A 137 4.50 -1.20 -31.78
N HIS A 138 4.29 -2.32 -31.12
CA HIS A 138 5.32 -3.34 -30.93
C HIS A 138 5.08 -4.56 -31.83
N PRO A 139 6.13 -5.29 -32.21
CA PRO A 139 5.98 -6.57 -32.90
C PRO A 139 5.18 -7.57 -32.05
N LYS A 140 4.36 -8.38 -32.73
CA LYS A 140 3.63 -9.49 -32.10
C LYS A 140 4.62 -10.48 -31.47
N PHE A 141 4.26 -11.03 -30.30
CA PHE A 141 5.14 -11.90 -29.51
C PHE A 141 4.36 -12.99 -28.76
N GLY A 142 4.97 -14.16 -28.53
CA GLY A 142 4.33 -15.26 -27.82
C GLY A 142 3.32 -16.06 -28.66
N LEU A 143 2.49 -16.86 -28.00
CA LEU A 143 1.59 -17.83 -28.66
C LEU A 143 0.34 -17.19 -29.28
N GLN A 144 0.11 -15.89 -29.05
CA GLN A 144 -1.06 -15.17 -29.55
C GLN A 144 -2.40 -15.78 -29.09
N VAL A 145 -2.40 -16.46 -27.94
CA VAL A 145 -3.63 -16.84 -27.24
C VAL A 145 -4.31 -15.54 -26.78
N PRO A 146 -5.57 -15.26 -27.16
CA PRO A 146 -6.26 -14.06 -26.71
C PRO A 146 -6.18 -13.93 -25.20
N TYR A 147 -5.76 -12.78 -24.66
CA TYR A 147 -5.61 -12.53 -23.22
C TYR A 147 -4.59 -13.41 -22.46
N GLY A 148 -3.88 -14.32 -23.15
CA GLY A 148 -2.82 -15.15 -22.54
C GLY A 148 -1.53 -14.38 -22.25
N ASP A 149 -1.28 -13.31 -23.01
CA ASP A 149 -0.23 -12.33 -22.77
C ASP A 149 -0.83 -10.91 -22.73
N PRO A 150 -0.14 -9.92 -22.13
CA PRO A 150 -0.54 -8.51 -22.14
C PRO A 150 -0.85 -7.97 -23.55
N ALA A 151 -1.79 -7.03 -23.66
CA ALA A 151 -2.30 -6.55 -24.96
C ALA A 151 -1.19 -6.03 -25.90
N TRP A 152 -0.15 -5.38 -25.38
CA TRP A 152 0.96 -4.87 -26.20
C TRP A 152 1.78 -5.99 -26.89
N TYR A 153 1.71 -7.24 -26.42
CA TYR A 153 2.31 -8.41 -27.09
C TYR A 153 1.56 -8.80 -28.37
N SER A 154 0.32 -8.36 -28.52
CA SER A 154 -0.48 -8.56 -29.73
C SER A 154 -0.34 -7.41 -30.75
N GLY A 155 0.51 -6.42 -30.44
CA GLY A 155 0.74 -5.23 -31.25
C GLY A 155 -0.20 -4.05 -30.95
N ALA A 156 -0.97 -4.13 -29.85
CA ALA A 156 -1.76 -3.00 -29.38
C ALA A 156 -0.84 -1.84 -28.96
N PRO A 157 -1.17 -0.59 -29.33
CA PRO A 157 -0.34 0.56 -28.97
C PRO A 157 -0.44 0.87 -27.48
N THR A 158 0.65 1.41 -26.93
CA THR A 158 0.79 1.69 -25.50
C THR A 158 1.76 2.85 -25.29
N ALA A 159 1.53 3.63 -24.24
CA ALA A 159 2.42 4.71 -23.82
C ALA A 159 3.51 4.24 -22.84
N TYR A 160 3.43 3.00 -22.36
CA TYR A 160 4.27 2.51 -21.26
C TYR A 160 5.54 1.79 -21.72
N TYR A 161 5.48 1.14 -22.89
CA TYR A 161 6.55 0.26 -23.36
C TYR A 161 7.33 0.87 -24.53
N ASN A 162 8.59 0.47 -24.65
CA ASN A 162 9.55 0.98 -25.62
C ASN A 162 10.47 -0.19 -26.06
N GLU A 163 11.47 0.09 -26.88
CA GLU A 163 12.35 -0.95 -27.42
C GLU A 163 13.20 -1.67 -26.36
N SER A 164 13.60 -1.02 -25.26
CA SER A 164 14.36 -1.71 -24.20
C SER A 164 13.48 -2.75 -23.50
N HIS A 165 12.22 -2.41 -23.23
CA HIS A 165 11.22 -3.35 -22.71
C HIS A 165 10.99 -4.54 -23.65
N VAL A 166 10.90 -4.31 -24.96
CA VAL A 166 10.73 -5.36 -25.99
C VAL A 166 11.89 -6.35 -25.97
N ARG A 167 13.13 -5.86 -25.94
CA ARG A 167 14.34 -6.70 -25.91
C ARG A 167 14.46 -7.48 -24.59
N PHE A 168 14.20 -6.81 -23.47
CA PHE A 168 14.24 -7.43 -22.14
C PHE A 168 13.25 -8.58 -22.01
N ARG A 169 11.99 -8.34 -22.41
CA ARG A 169 10.94 -9.37 -22.47
C ARG A 169 11.39 -10.59 -23.26
N ALA A 170 11.93 -10.39 -24.47
CA ALA A 170 12.33 -11.49 -25.33
C ALA A 170 13.45 -12.34 -24.67
N ALA A 171 14.42 -11.70 -24.03
CA ALA A 171 15.48 -12.37 -23.30
C ALA A 171 14.95 -13.13 -22.08
N MET A 172 14.06 -12.52 -21.30
CA MET A 172 13.40 -13.16 -20.15
C MET A 172 12.57 -14.38 -20.57
N ARG A 173 11.73 -14.26 -21.60
CA ARG A 173 10.94 -15.38 -22.14
C ARG A 173 11.83 -16.56 -22.51
N ALA A 174 12.91 -16.30 -23.25
CA ALA A 174 13.85 -17.33 -23.69
C ALA A 174 14.52 -18.04 -22.50
N PHE A 175 14.96 -17.29 -21.48
CA PHE A 175 15.54 -17.87 -20.27
C PHE A 175 14.52 -18.71 -19.49
N VAL A 176 13.31 -18.19 -19.28
CA VAL A 176 12.27 -18.90 -18.52
C VAL A 176 11.83 -20.18 -19.24
N ASP A 177 11.62 -20.14 -20.55
CA ASP A 177 11.24 -21.33 -21.33
C ASP A 177 12.33 -22.41 -21.31
N LYS A 178 13.60 -22.01 -21.28
CA LYS A 178 14.73 -22.93 -21.32
C LYS A 178 15.12 -23.50 -19.94
N GLU A 179 15.31 -22.63 -18.95
CA GLU A 179 15.96 -22.99 -17.69
C GLU A 179 14.97 -23.18 -16.53
N ILE A 180 13.79 -22.56 -16.59
CA ILE A 180 12.84 -22.53 -15.46
C ILE A 180 11.65 -23.46 -15.69
N ALA A 181 10.84 -23.19 -16.72
CA ALA A 181 9.55 -23.85 -16.93
C ALA A 181 9.64 -25.39 -16.99
N PRO A 182 10.65 -26.02 -17.63
CA PRO A 182 10.78 -27.47 -17.67
C PRO A 182 11.03 -28.11 -16.29
N ASN A 183 11.54 -27.34 -15.33
CA ASN A 183 11.96 -27.86 -14.03
C ASN A 183 10.96 -27.61 -12.90
N CYS A 184 9.96 -26.75 -13.12
CA CYS A 184 9.03 -26.31 -12.07
C CYS A 184 8.35 -27.45 -11.32
N HIS A 185 7.87 -28.49 -12.02
CA HIS A 185 7.22 -29.62 -11.35
C HIS A 185 8.21 -30.38 -10.45
N LYS A 186 9.41 -30.68 -10.94
CA LYS A 186 10.44 -31.36 -10.16
C LYS A 186 10.82 -30.58 -8.91
N TRP A 187 11.12 -29.28 -9.04
CA TRP A 187 11.49 -28.44 -7.90
C TRP A 187 10.36 -28.29 -6.88
N ASP A 188 9.12 -28.32 -7.37
CA ASP A 188 7.95 -28.28 -6.52
C ASP A 188 7.81 -29.57 -5.68
N GLU A 189 7.91 -30.74 -6.31
CA GLU A 189 7.93 -32.04 -5.61
C GLU A 189 9.11 -32.19 -4.65
N ASP A 190 10.30 -31.75 -5.07
CA ASP A 190 11.53 -31.76 -4.26
C ASP A 190 11.49 -30.70 -3.13
N LYS A 191 10.56 -29.74 -3.20
CA LYS A 191 10.39 -28.62 -2.25
C LYS A 191 11.63 -27.74 -2.09
N GLN A 192 12.44 -27.67 -3.15
CA GLN A 192 13.66 -26.87 -3.18
C GLN A 192 14.06 -26.55 -4.62
N ILE A 193 14.78 -25.45 -4.77
CA ILE A 193 15.41 -25.04 -6.04
C ILE A 193 16.92 -25.30 -5.92
N PRO A 194 17.59 -25.84 -6.94
CA PRO A 194 19.04 -26.00 -6.92
C PRO A 194 19.75 -24.65 -6.69
N ARG A 195 20.73 -24.62 -5.78
CA ARG A 195 21.40 -23.37 -5.37
C ARG A 195 22.15 -22.70 -6.52
N GLU A 196 22.68 -23.48 -7.46
CA GLU A 196 23.34 -22.98 -8.66
C GLU A 196 22.39 -22.18 -9.57
N MET A 197 21.07 -22.36 -9.42
CA MET A 197 20.09 -21.62 -10.20
C MET A 197 20.17 -20.11 -9.91
N PHE A 198 20.43 -19.69 -8.67
CA PHE A 198 20.61 -18.28 -8.33
C PHE A 198 21.77 -17.65 -9.12
N ARG A 199 22.88 -18.38 -9.25
CA ARG A 199 24.01 -17.91 -10.04
C ARG A 199 23.69 -17.80 -11.52
N LYS A 200 23.01 -18.80 -12.09
CA LYS A 200 22.51 -18.75 -13.46
C LYS A 200 21.55 -17.58 -13.70
N CYS A 201 20.70 -17.22 -12.73
CA CYS A 201 19.80 -16.06 -12.81
C CYS A 201 20.58 -14.73 -12.87
N TYR A 202 21.70 -14.63 -12.14
CA TYR A 202 22.60 -13.49 -12.23
C TYR A 202 23.30 -13.43 -13.59
N GLU A 203 23.85 -14.54 -14.06
CA GLU A 203 24.54 -14.63 -15.36
C GLU A 203 23.60 -14.37 -16.55
N ALA A 204 22.32 -14.70 -16.42
CA ALA A 204 21.28 -14.35 -17.37
C ALA A 204 20.93 -12.84 -17.37
N GLY A 205 21.43 -12.07 -16.41
CA GLY A 205 21.31 -10.61 -16.37
C GLY A 205 19.96 -10.10 -15.84
N TRP A 206 19.31 -10.81 -14.90
CA TRP A 206 18.05 -10.33 -14.34
C TRP A 206 17.96 -10.33 -12.81
N LEU A 207 18.74 -11.16 -12.11
CA LEU A 207 18.63 -11.29 -10.65
C LEU A 207 18.74 -9.94 -9.89
N PRO A 208 19.66 -9.03 -10.22
CA PRO A 208 19.75 -7.73 -9.54
C PRO A 208 18.51 -6.84 -9.73
N GLY A 209 17.79 -6.99 -10.85
CA GLY A 209 16.59 -6.21 -11.13
C GLY A 209 15.39 -6.53 -10.24
N THR A 210 15.49 -7.56 -9.39
CA THR A 210 14.44 -7.95 -8.44
C THR A 210 14.31 -7.02 -7.24
N VAL A 211 15.30 -6.15 -7.00
CA VAL A 211 15.27 -5.14 -5.92
C VAL A 211 15.01 -3.73 -6.46
N GLY A 212 14.42 -3.62 -7.64
CA GLY A 212 14.30 -2.35 -8.38
C GLY A 212 15.64 -1.90 -8.95
N GLN A 213 15.97 -0.61 -8.82
CA GLN A 213 17.26 -0.09 -9.25
C GLN A 213 18.35 -0.45 -8.24
N TRP A 214 19.45 -1.06 -8.71
CA TRP A 214 20.58 -1.44 -7.87
C TRP A 214 21.82 -0.58 -8.17
N PRO A 215 22.71 -0.36 -7.19
CA PRO A 215 23.99 0.27 -7.45
C PRO A 215 24.92 -0.66 -8.24
N VAL A 216 25.36 -0.21 -9.41
CA VAL A 216 26.15 -1.02 -10.36
C VAL A 216 27.48 -1.54 -9.78
N GLN A 217 28.05 -0.89 -8.75
CA GLN A 217 29.25 -1.38 -8.09
C GLN A 217 29.06 -2.73 -7.39
N TYR A 218 27.83 -3.11 -7.04
CA TYR A 218 27.56 -4.36 -6.33
C TYR A 218 27.28 -5.54 -7.25
N ALA A 219 26.79 -5.31 -8.48
CA ALA A 219 26.35 -6.40 -9.37
C ALA A 219 26.70 -6.20 -10.85
N GLY A 220 27.39 -5.12 -11.20
CA GLY A 220 27.73 -4.78 -12.58
C GLY A 220 26.56 -4.19 -13.37
N THR A 221 26.76 -4.09 -14.68
CA THR A 221 25.85 -3.44 -15.64
C THR A 221 25.22 -4.41 -16.63
N SER A 222 25.50 -5.71 -16.52
CA SER A 222 24.96 -6.71 -17.44
C SER A 222 23.49 -6.97 -17.13
N ILE A 223 22.62 -6.60 -18.07
CA ILE A 223 21.17 -6.82 -18.00
C ILE A 223 20.73 -7.56 -19.26
N ALA A 224 19.79 -8.50 -19.09
CA ALA A 224 19.25 -9.31 -20.18
C ALA A 224 18.74 -8.44 -21.35
N GLY A 225 18.86 -8.94 -22.58
CA GLY A 225 18.39 -8.19 -23.77
C GLY A 225 19.21 -6.94 -24.10
N GLY A 226 20.40 -6.78 -23.50
CA GLY A 226 21.28 -5.63 -23.74
C GLY A 226 20.69 -4.31 -23.24
N VAL A 227 19.86 -4.38 -22.21
CA VAL A 227 19.34 -3.18 -21.51
C VAL A 227 20.48 -2.53 -20.76
N LYS A 228 20.55 -1.21 -20.80
CA LYS A 228 21.52 -0.43 -20.03
C LYS A 228 20.97 -0.11 -18.65
N PRO A 229 21.81 0.05 -17.61
CA PRO A 229 21.34 0.42 -16.27
C PRO A 229 20.48 1.69 -16.23
N GLU A 230 20.73 2.64 -17.14
CA GLU A 230 19.99 3.90 -17.23
C GLU A 230 18.63 3.75 -17.91
N GLU A 231 18.41 2.66 -18.64
CA GLU A 231 17.10 2.32 -19.23
C GLU A 231 16.20 1.59 -18.22
N TRP A 232 16.77 1.02 -17.14
CA TRP A 232 16.02 0.24 -16.16
C TRP A 232 15.00 1.09 -15.39
N ASN A 233 13.76 0.63 -15.35
CA ASN A 233 12.63 1.29 -14.68
C ASN A 233 11.65 0.22 -14.13
N HIS A 234 10.54 0.66 -13.52
CA HIS A 234 9.58 -0.28 -12.93
C HIS A 234 8.86 -1.14 -13.98
N PHE A 235 8.79 -0.73 -15.25
CA PHE A 235 8.25 -1.58 -16.32
C PHE A 235 9.20 -2.73 -16.72
N HIS A 236 10.51 -2.57 -16.62
CA HIS A 236 11.45 -3.70 -16.77
C HIS A 236 11.28 -4.70 -15.63
N GLU A 237 11.14 -4.21 -14.40
CA GLU A 237 10.87 -5.08 -13.25
C GLU A 237 9.49 -5.77 -13.36
N LEU A 238 8.46 -5.08 -13.85
CA LEU A 238 7.16 -5.69 -14.14
C LEU A 238 7.30 -6.84 -15.13
N ILE A 239 8.04 -6.64 -16.22
CA ILE A 239 8.30 -7.68 -17.23
C ILE A 239 9.08 -8.85 -16.63
N LEU A 240 10.07 -8.58 -15.76
CA LEU A 240 10.82 -9.62 -15.05
C LEU A 240 9.86 -10.52 -14.27
N LEU A 241 9.01 -9.92 -13.43
CA LEU A 241 8.08 -10.65 -12.58
C LEU A 241 6.98 -11.35 -13.38
N ASP A 242 6.48 -10.72 -14.45
CA ASP A 242 5.49 -11.30 -15.36
C ASP A 242 6.06 -12.53 -16.09
N GLU A 243 7.23 -12.41 -16.72
CA GLU A 243 7.86 -13.50 -17.46
C GLU A 243 8.27 -14.66 -16.54
N LEU A 244 8.83 -14.38 -15.36
CA LEU A 244 9.19 -15.42 -14.40
C LEU A 244 7.93 -16.18 -13.90
N SER A 245 6.85 -15.45 -13.65
CA SER A 245 5.58 -16.04 -13.18
C SER A 245 4.85 -16.84 -14.27
N ARG A 246 5.17 -16.63 -15.56
CA ARG A 246 4.57 -17.41 -16.65
C ARG A 246 4.87 -18.90 -16.54
N ALA A 247 5.96 -19.29 -15.89
CA ALA A 247 6.27 -20.69 -15.62
C ALA A 247 5.17 -21.41 -14.80
N GLY A 248 4.27 -20.65 -14.14
CA GLY A 248 3.13 -21.19 -13.43
C GLY A 248 3.53 -21.89 -12.14
N SER A 249 4.48 -21.33 -11.40
CA SER A 249 4.91 -21.82 -10.07
C SER A 249 5.27 -20.65 -9.17
N GLY A 250 4.39 -20.31 -8.22
CA GLY A 250 4.65 -19.31 -7.20
C GLY A 250 5.80 -19.70 -6.27
N GLY A 251 5.94 -20.99 -5.97
CA GLY A 251 7.08 -21.48 -5.19
C GLY A 251 8.44 -21.19 -5.82
N VAL A 252 8.56 -21.38 -7.15
CA VAL A 252 9.81 -21.11 -7.86
C VAL A 252 10.08 -19.61 -7.96
N VAL A 253 9.04 -18.82 -8.25
CA VAL A 253 9.15 -17.35 -8.25
C VAL A 253 9.61 -16.85 -6.88
N TRP A 254 8.97 -17.28 -5.80
CA TRP A 254 9.34 -16.84 -4.46
C TRP A 254 10.71 -17.32 -4.02
N GLY A 255 11.08 -18.55 -4.37
CA GLY A 255 12.40 -19.09 -4.06
C GLY A 255 13.53 -18.28 -4.69
N LEU A 256 13.41 -17.96 -5.99
CA LEU A 256 14.47 -17.26 -6.72
C LEU A 256 14.54 -15.77 -6.45
N GLN A 257 13.40 -15.07 -6.34
CA GLN A 257 13.40 -13.61 -6.20
C GLN A 257 12.84 -13.08 -4.87
N ALA A 258 11.79 -13.69 -4.28
CA ALA A 258 11.05 -13.00 -3.22
C ALA A 258 11.91 -12.74 -1.98
N GLY A 259 12.73 -13.70 -1.55
CA GLY A 259 13.65 -13.49 -0.43
C GLY A 259 14.63 -12.33 -0.67
N LEU A 260 15.12 -12.19 -1.91
CA LEU A 260 16.04 -11.12 -2.31
C LEU A 260 15.32 -9.76 -2.35
N SER A 261 14.16 -9.69 -3.00
CA SER A 261 13.37 -8.46 -3.20
C SER A 261 12.83 -7.85 -1.91
N ILE A 262 12.59 -8.66 -0.88
CA ILE A 262 12.12 -8.16 0.43
C ILE A 262 13.22 -8.11 1.50
N GLY A 263 14.18 -9.03 1.42
CA GLY A 263 15.21 -9.21 2.44
C GLY A 263 16.37 -8.24 2.30
N LEU A 264 16.78 -7.91 1.07
CA LEU A 264 17.95 -7.07 0.81
C LEU A 264 17.72 -5.56 0.95
N PRO A 265 16.58 -4.97 0.54
CA PRO A 265 16.40 -3.52 0.57
C PRO A 265 16.68 -2.84 1.92
N PRO A 266 16.32 -3.41 3.09
CA PRO A 266 16.69 -2.82 4.37
C PRO A 266 18.21 -2.63 4.54
N VAL A 267 19.02 -3.59 4.11
CA VAL A 267 20.48 -3.51 4.16
C VAL A 267 21.00 -2.52 3.11
N LEU A 268 20.50 -2.62 1.88
CA LEU A 268 20.92 -1.78 0.76
C LEU A 268 20.72 -0.28 1.04
N LEU A 269 19.59 0.07 1.66
CA LEU A 269 19.16 1.46 1.83
C LEU A 269 19.55 2.06 3.18
N PHE A 270 19.53 1.26 4.25
CA PHE A 270 19.71 1.74 5.62
C PHE A 270 20.87 1.08 6.36
N GLY A 271 21.48 0.03 5.80
CA GLY A 271 22.65 -0.62 6.37
C GLY A 271 23.88 0.29 6.33
N SER A 272 24.75 0.14 7.33
CA SER A 272 26.09 0.75 7.32
C SER A 272 26.91 0.23 6.14
N LYS A 273 27.99 0.93 5.76
CA LYS A 273 28.90 0.47 4.70
C LYS A 273 29.43 -0.95 4.97
N TYR A 274 29.72 -1.26 6.23
CA TYR A 274 30.09 -2.61 6.68
C TYR A 274 29.05 -3.67 6.29
N LEU A 275 27.76 -3.43 6.59
CA LEU A 275 26.69 -4.38 6.25
C LEU A 275 26.44 -4.47 4.76
N GLN A 276 26.53 -3.33 4.05
CA GLN A 276 26.39 -3.33 2.59
C GLN A 276 27.49 -4.16 1.92
N ASP A 277 28.75 -3.97 2.31
CA ASP A 277 29.89 -4.70 1.76
C ASP A 277 29.82 -6.20 2.06
N LYS A 278 29.34 -6.56 3.25
CA LYS A 278 29.18 -7.95 3.68
C LYS A 278 28.11 -8.70 2.89
N CYS A 279 26.99 -8.05 2.58
CA CYS A 279 25.76 -8.75 2.19
C CYS A 279 25.28 -8.43 0.77
N VAL A 280 25.44 -7.21 0.27
CA VAL A 280 24.73 -6.74 -0.94
C VAL A 280 25.25 -7.41 -2.20
N ALA A 281 26.55 -7.33 -2.48
CA ALA A 281 27.11 -7.94 -3.68
C ALA A 281 26.92 -9.46 -3.73
N PRO A 282 27.21 -10.25 -2.67
CA PRO A 282 26.96 -11.69 -2.70
C PRO A 282 25.50 -12.06 -2.97
N CYS A 283 24.54 -11.29 -2.44
CA CYS A 283 23.12 -11.54 -2.67
C CYS A 283 22.68 -11.20 -4.11
N LEU A 284 23.06 -10.04 -4.63
CA LEU A 284 22.71 -9.65 -6.01
C LEU A 284 23.35 -10.54 -7.07
N LYS A 285 24.50 -11.15 -6.76
CA LYS A 285 25.23 -12.09 -7.62
C LYS A 285 24.75 -13.54 -7.53
N GLY A 286 23.77 -13.82 -6.67
CA GLY A 286 23.24 -15.16 -6.44
C GLY A 286 24.21 -16.11 -5.71
N GLU A 287 25.24 -15.56 -5.07
CA GLU A 287 26.25 -16.34 -4.30
C GLU A 287 25.76 -16.64 -2.88
N LYS A 288 24.93 -15.74 -2.34
CA LYS A 288 24.30 -15.86 -1.02
C LYS A 288 22.81 -15.58 -1.12
N ILE A 289 22.02 -16.23 -0.28
CA ILE A 289 20.57 -16.06 -0.23
C ILE A 289 20.21 -15.25 1.01
N ILE A 290 19.27 -14.33 0.90
CA ILE A 290 18.76 -13.53 2.00
C ILE A 290 17.25 -13.70 2.15
N CYS A 291 16.75 -13.53 3.37
CA CYS A 291 15.32 -13.41 3.63
C CYS A 291 14.97 -12.35 4.68
N LEU A 292 13.70 -11.97 4.70
CA LEU A 292 13.12 -11.01 5.63
C LEU A 292 12.34 -11.72 6.75
N CYS A 293 12.67 -11.40 7.99
CA CYS A 293 12.13 -12.03 9.20
C CYS A 293 11.34 -11.02 10.04
N ILE A 294 10.08 -10.79 9.68
CA ILE A 294 9.16 -9.89 10.42
C ILE A 294 8.19 -10.69 11.27
N THR A 295 7.35 -11.50 10.62
CA THR A 295 6.17 -12.12 11.20
C THR A 295 6.51 -13.14 12.29
N GLU A 296 5.65 -13.17 13.31
CA GLU A 296 5.75 -14.06 14.46
C GLU A 296 4.43 -14.84 14.64
N PRO A 297 4.41 -15.93 15.42
CA PRO A 297 3.16 -16.64 15.73
C PRO A 297 2.06 -15.74 16.32
N TYR A 298 2.44 -14.69 17.04
CA TYR A 298 1.52 -13.76 17.71
C TYR A 298 1.35 -12.41 16.98
N ALA A 299 2.15 -12.14 15.94
CA ALA A 299 2.20 -10.85 15.26
C ALA A 299 2.34 -11.03 13.74
N GLY A 300 1.20 -11.06 13.05
CA GLY A 300 1.08 -11.07 11.58
C GLY A 300 0.71 -9.70 11.04
N SER A 301 -0.60 -9.41 10.99
CA SER A 301 -1.12 -8.11 10.55
C SER A 301 -0.71 -6.96 11.49
N ASP A 302 -0.60 -7.25 12.80
CA ASP A 302 -0.14 -6.29 13.81
C ASP A 302 1.37 -6.42 14.06
N VAL A 303 2.17 -6.01 13.06
CA VAL A 303 3.64 -6.02 13.13
C VAL A 303 4.17 -5.20 14.31
N ALA A 304 3.46 -4.14 14.71
CA ALA A 304 3.87 -3.28 15.81
C ALA A 304 3.88 -3.99 17.17
N SER A 305 3.24 -5.15 17.29
CA SER A 305 3.15 -5.99 18.49
C SER A 305 4.10 -7.18 18.52
N LEU A 306 5.11 -7.22 17.63
CA LEU A 306 6.15 -8.25 17.64
C LEU A 306 6.87 -8.36 19.01
N ARG A 307 7.31 -9.55 19.38
CA ARG A 307 7.85 -9.91 20.70
C ARG A 307 9.27 -10.45 20.67
N CYS A 308 9.77 -10.91 19.52
CA CYS A 308 11.18 -11.28 19.38
C CYS A 308 12.03 -10.09 19.81
N GLU A 309 12.84 -10.27 20.86
CA GLU A 309 13.54 -9.20 21.55
C GLU A 309 15.03 -9.23 21.27
N ALA A 310 15.67 -8.07 21.41
CA ALA A 310 17.11 -7.91 21.33
C ALA A 310 17.56 -6.99 22.47
N LYS A 311 18.23 -7.54 23.48
CA LYS A 311 18.73 -6.80 24.64
C LYS A 311 20.23 -6.58 24.52
N LYS A 312 20.72 -5.36 24.76
CA LYS A 312 22.16 -5.10 24.79
C LYS A 312 22.81 -5.91 25.92
N SER A 313 23.95 -6.53 25.63
CA SER A 313 24.81 -7.14 26.63
C SER A 313 25.36 -6.07 27.59
N GLU A 314 25.79 -6.49 28.78
CA GLU A 314 26.34 -5.60 29.81
C GLU A 314 27.55 -4.77 29.30
N ASP A 315 28.36 -5.35 28.42
CA ASP A 315 29.51 -4.68 27.79
C ASP A 315 29.13 -3.73 26.65
N GLY A 316 27.85 -3.69 26.26
CA GLY A 316 27.32 -2.87 25.17
C GLY A 316 27.81 -3.25 23.77
N LYS A 317 28.50 -4.39 23.60
CA LYS A 317 29.09 -4.81 22.32
C LYS A 317 28.20 -5.71 21.49
N HIS A 318 27.19 -6.33 22.10
CA HIS A 318 26.30 -7.25 21.43
C HIS A 318 24.84 -6.99 21.83
N TYR A 319 23.93 -7.45 20.99
CA TYR A 319 22.56 -7.75 21.34
C TYR A 319 22.43 -9.26 21.58
N ILE A 320 21.65 -9.64 22.58
CA ILE A 320 21.21 -11.01 22.80
C ILE A 320 19.78 -11.10 22.26
N VAL A 321 19.60 -11.84 21.17
CA VAL A 321 18.34 -11.96 20.44
C VAL A 321 17.61 -13.24 20.87
N ASN A 322 16.36 -13.09 21.28
CA ASN A 322 15.50 -14.18 21.74
C ASN A 322 14.10 -14.07 21.15
N GLY A 323 13.59 -15.17 20.61
CA GLY A 323 12.22 -15.25 20.11
C GLY A 323 12.08 -16.12 18.87
N GLU A 324 11.07 -15.83 18.07
CA GLU A 324 10.66 -16.71 16.98
C GLU A 324 10.09 -15.92 15.80
N LYS A 325 10.25 -16.48 14.61
CA LYS A 325 9.76 -15.93 13.34
C LYS A 325 9.07 -17.03 12.55
N LYS A 326 8.00 -16.68 11.87
CA LYS A 326 7.09 -17.63 11.23
C LYS A 326 6.74 -17.20 9.81
N TRP A 327 6.67 -18.18 8.91
CA TRP A 327 6.38 -18.02 7.49
C TRP A 327 7.47 -17.25 6.73
N ILE A 328 8.73 -17.51 7.08
CA ILE A 328 9.87 -16.82 6.46
C ILE A 328 10.23 -17.50 5.14
N THR A 329 9.91 -16.85 4.03
CA THR A 329 10.33 -17.26 2.67
C THR A 329 11.84 -17.34 2.60
N ASN A 330 12.39 -18.37 1.95
CA ASN A 330 13.81 -18.70 1.85
C ASN A 330 14.54 -19.02 3.17
N GLY A 331 13.90 -18.95 4.34
CA GLY A 331 14.61 -19.03 5.63
C GLY A 331 15.50 -20.27 5.80
N VAL A 332 15.06 -21.45 5.36
CA VAL A 332 15.85 -22.69 5.42
C VAL A 332 17.02 -22.70 4.44
N PHE A 333 16.98 -21.91 3.37
CA PHE A 333 18.01 -21.85 2.34
C PHE A 333 18.92 -20.61 2.45
N ALA A 334 18.48 -19.59 3.19
CA ALA A 334 19.16 -18.31 3.32
C ALA A 334 20.47 -18.42 4.09
N ASP A 335 21.42 -17.59 3.71
CA ASP A 335 22.68 -17.35 4.41
C ASP A 335 22.54 -16.15 5.38
N PHE A 336 21.74 -15.15 4.99
CA PHE A 336 21.50 -13.92 5.75
C PHE A 336 20.01 -13.72 6.08
N PHE A 337 19.76 -13.13 7.26
CA PHE A 337 18.42 -12.78 7.73
C PHE A 337 18.36 -11.28 8.05
N THR A 338 17.42 -10.54 7.45
CA THR A 338 17.03 -9.23 7.97
C THR A 338 15.90 -9.40 8.98
N VAL A 339 16.18 -9.16 10.27
CA VAL A 339 15.28 -9.52 11.37
C VAL A 339 14.75 -8.27 12.07
N ALA A 340 13.42 -8.16 12.16
CA ALA A 340 12.80 -7.16 13.03
C ALA A 340 12.74 -7.67 14.47
N VAL A 341 13.23 -6.87 15.40
CA VAL A 341 13.34 -7.21 16.82
C VAL A 341 12.89 -6.04 17.69
N ARG A 342 12.41 -6.35 18.89
CA ARG A 342 12.05 -5.41 19.95
C ARG A 342 13.33 -5.03 20.71
N THR A 343 13.81 -3.81 20.52
CA THR A 343 14.92 -3.22 21.32
C THR A 343 14.43 -2.22 22.35
N GLY A 344 13.24 -1.64 22.13
CA GLY A 344 12.66 -0.61 22.99
C GLY A 344 11.25 -0.95 23.49
N GLY A 345 10.48 0.09 23.77
CA GLY A 345 9.12 -0.03 24.31
C GLY A 345 8.08 -0.65 23.35
N LYS A 346 6.81 -0.62 23.78
CA LYS A 346 5.69 -1.13 22.96
C LYS A 346 5.45 -0.27 21.71
N GLY A 347 4.86 -0.88 20.68
CA GLY A 347 4.44 -0.19 19.46
C GLY A 347 5.56 0.01 18.45
N MET A 348 5.33 0.89 17.47
CA MET A 348 6.22 1.07 16.32
C MET A 348 7.62 1.57 16.70
N GLY A 349 7.71 2.51 17.65
CA GLY A 349 8.96 3.15 18.07
C GLY A 349 9.83 2.33 19.03
N GLY A 350 9.62 1.01 19.14
CA GLY A 350 10.50 0.12 19.90
C GLY A 350 11.06 -1.03 19.07
N ILE A 351 10.89 -0.98 17.75
CA ILE A 351 11.32 -2.02 16.81
C ILE A 351 12.60 -1.56 16.12
N SER A 352 13.59 -2.44 16.05
CA SER A 352 14.83 -2.30 15.28
C SER A 352 14.92 -3.36 14.19
N MET A 353 15.79 -3.15 13.21
CA MET A 353 16.15 -4.13 12.20
C MET A 353 17.62 -4.54 12.39
N MET A 354 17.93 -5.82 12.24
CA MET A 354 19.30 -6.35 12.35
C MET A 354 19.59 -7.33 11.21
N LEU A 355 20.86 -7.40 10.77
CA LEU A 355 21.34 -8.42 9.85
C LEU A 355 21.96 -9.58 10.65
N LEU A 356 21.39 -10.78 10.56
CA LEU A 356 21.92 -11.99 11.21
C LEU A 356 22.45 -12.95 10.15
N GLU A 357 23.47 -13.72 10.49
CA GLU A 357 23.97 -14.84 9.68
C GLU A 357 23.37 -16.12 10.22
N LYS A 358 22.95 -17.02 9.31
CA LYS A 358 22.20 -18.23 9.69
C LYS A 358 22.99 -19.16 10.63
N ASP A 359 24.31 -19.19 10.52
CA ASP A 359 25.19 -20.06 11.30
C ASP A 359 25.55 -19.51 12.69
N MET A 360 25.04 -18.33 13.06
CA MET A 360 25.20 -17.82 14.41
C MET A 360 24.61 -18.81 15.44
N PRO A 361 25.35 -19.13 16.52
CA PRO A 361 24.85 -20.05 17.56
C PRO A 361 23.52 -19.59 18.15
N GLY A 362 22.61 -20.54 18.38
CA GLY A 362 21.27 -20.28 18.91
C GLY A 362 20.18 -20.09 17.84
N ILE A 363 20.53 -20.09 16.55
CA ILE A 363 19.57 -20.06 15.46
C ILE A 363 19.18 -21.47 15.05
N THR A 364 17.87 -21.74 15.00
CA THR A 364 17.34 -22.99 14.40
C THR A 364 16.29 -22.68 13.34
N CYS A 365 16.30 -23.44 12.24
CA CYS A 365 15.39 -23.26 11.11
C CYS A 365 14.67 -24.57 10.80
N ARG A 366 13.35 -24.52 10.64
CA ARG A 366 12.51 -25.66 10.25
C ARG A 366 11.56 -25.28 9.14
N GLN A 367 11.66 -25.97 8.00
CA GLN A 367 10.72 -25.78 6.89
C GLN A 367 9.29 -26.17 7.29
N MET A 368 8.33 -25.33 6.92
CA MET A 368 6.91 -25.50 7.21
C MET A 368 6.21 -26.28 6.09
N LYS A 369 5.22 -27.10 6.46
CA LYS A 369 4.36 -27.81 5.50
C LYS A 369 3.18 -26.92 5.10
N CYS A 370 3.39 -26.07 4.10
CA CYS A 370 2.37 -25.18 3.54
C CYS A 370 1.53 -25.87 2.45
N SER A 371 0.37 -25.31 2.08
CA SER A 371 -0.46 -25.85 0.97
C SER A 371 0.17 -25.61 -0.41
N GLY A 372 0.85 -24.47 -0.55
CA GLY A 372 1.40 -23.90 -1.78
C GLY A 372 2.90 -23.62 -1.66
N VAL A 373 3.51 -23.20 -2.77
CA VAL A 373 4.79 -22.48 -2.83
C VAL A 373 5.97 -23.22 -2.20
N TRP A 374 5.99 -24.54 -2.28
CA TRP A 374 6.92 -25.39 -1.53
C TRP A 374 8.42 -25.10 -1.78
N PRO A 375 8.89 -24.91 -3.03
CA PRO A 375 10.31 -24.65 -3.30
C PRO A 375 10.81 -23.30 -2.75
N SER A 376 9.91 -22.43 -2.28
CA SER A 376 10.28 -21.18 -1.61
C SER A 376 10.81 -21.37 -0.19
N GLY A 377 10.74 -22.59 0.37
CA GLY A 377 11.35 -22.89 1.67
C GLY A 377 10.74 -22.09 2.83
N THR A 378 9.41 -21.90 2.87
CA THR A 378 8.73 -21.20 3.97
C THR A 378 9.13 -21.81 5.32
N THR A 379 9.66 -20.99 6.23
CA THR A 379 10.40 -21.47 7.40
C THR A 379 9.87 -20.90 8.73
N TYR A 380 9.96 -21.72 9.77
CA TYR A 380 9.90 -21.32 11.17
C TYR A 380 11.32 -21.16 11.70
N ILE A 381 11.63 -20.03 12.31
CA ILE A 381 12.97 -19.73 12.83
C ILE A 381 12.85 -19.44 14.32
N THR A 382 13.72 -20.05 15.13
CA THR A 382 13.85 -19.76 16.56
C THR A 382 15.23 -19.16 16.83
N PHE A 383 15.27 -18.16 17.70
CA PHE A 383 16.47 -17.51 18.21
C PHE A 383 16.53 -17.74 19.72
N GLU A 384 17.58 -18.43 20.18
CA GLU A 384 17.85 -18.72 21.58
C GLU A 384 19.23 -18.16 21.95
N ASP A 385 19.24 -17.07 22.71
CA ASP A 385 20.44 -16.36 23.17
C ASP A 385 21.45 -16.03 22.06
N VAL A 386 20.94 -15.65 20.88
CA VAL A 386 21.79 -15.38 19.72
C VAL A 386 22.56 -14.09 19.96
N LYS A 387 23.88 -14.20 20.01
CA LYS A 387 24.79 -13.07 20.25
C LYS A 387 25.11 -12.35 18.95
N VAL A 388 24.49 -11.19 18.74
CA VAL A 388 24.58 -10.39 17.52
C VAL A 388 25.42 -9.13 17.79
N PRO A 389 26.49 -8.84 17.04
CA PRO A 389 27.27 -7.62 17.24
C PRO A 389 26.44 -6.34 17.04
N VAL A 390 26.75 -5.26 17.76
CA VAL A 390 25.98 -3.99 17.64
C VAL A 390 26.08 -3.36 16.24
N GLU A 391 27.17 -3.61 15.52
CA GLU A 391 27.38 -3.20 14.14
C GLU A 391 26.47 -3.89 13.11
N ASN A 392 25.78 -4.97 13.52
CA ASN A 392 24.75 -5.65 12.72
C ASN A 392 23.38 -4.95 12.76
N LEU A 393 23.24 -3.86 13.53
CA LEU A 393 22.06 -3.01 13.50
C LEU A 393 21.91 -2.33 12.14
N ILE A 394 20.73 -2.46 11.53
CA ILE A 394 20.39 -1.80 10.27
C ILE A 394 19.75 -0.45 10.60
N GLY A 395 20.38 0.63 10.15
CA GLY A 395 19.95 1.99 10.43
C GLY A 395 20.10 2.34 11.91
N LYS A 396 19.08 3.00 12.48
CA LYS A 396 19.07 3.45 13.86
C LYS A 396 18.21 2.54 14.74
N GLU A 397 18.61 2.41 16.00
CA GLU A 397 17.85 1.71 17.02
C GLU A 397 16.46 2.34 17.15
N ASN A 398 15.42 1.50 17.25
CA ASN A 398 14.01 1.87 17.36
C ASN A 398 13.36 2.51 16.12
N GLU A 399 14.09 2.64 15.00
CA GLU A 399 13.57 3.11 13.70
C GLU A 399 13.22 1.96 12.74
N GLY A 400 13.34 0.70 13.18
CA GLY A 400 13.16 -0.49 12.36
C GLY A 400 11.78 -0.58 11.70
N PHE A 401 10.71 -0.18 12.39
CA PHE A 401 9.37 -0.19 11.80
C PHE A 401 9.26 0.70 10.55
N LYS A 402 9.95 1.85 10.55
CA LYS A 402 9.99 2.77 9.41
C LYS A 402 10.69 2.12 8.21
N TYR A 403 11.79 1.41 8.44
CA TYR A 403 12.52 0.70 7.39
C TYR A 403 11.68 -0.43 6.79
N VAL A 404 10.92 -1.15 7.62
CA VAL A 404 9.97 -2.18 7.15
C VAL A 404 8.89 -1.56 6.26
N MET A 405 8.28 -0.45 6.69
CA MET A 405 7.23 0.23 5.90
C MET A 405 7.73 0.80 4.57
N TYR A 406 9.02 1.12 4.46
CA TYR A 406 9.61 1.63 3.23
C TYR A 406 9.46 0.63 2.06
N ASN A 407 9.62 -0.66 2.32
CA ASN A 407 9.64 -1.70 1.28
C ASN A 407 8.27 -2.32 0.97
N PHE A 408 7.30 -2.19 1.88
CA PHE A 408 6.03 -2.93 1.78
C PHE A 408 5.18 -2.57 0.55
N ASN A 409 5.25 -1.33 0.05
CA ASN A 409 4.52 -0.97 -1.16
C ASN A 409 5.13 -1.65 -2.41
N HIS A 410 6.46 -1.69 -2.51
CA HIS A 410 7.15 -2.41 -3.58
C HIS A 410 6.89 -3.92 -3.51
N GLU A 411 6.96 -4.51 -2.31
CA GLU A 411 6.59 -5.92 -2.07
C GLU A 411 5.15 -6.22 -2.55
N ARG A 412 4.18 -5.38 -2.18
CA ARG A 412 2.78 -5.55 -2.60
C ARG A 412 2.63 -5.45 -4.11
N TRP A 413 3.27 -4.47 -4.74
CA TRP A 413 3.27 -4.32 -6.19
C TRP A 413 3.87 -5.56 -6.87
N GLY A 414 4.97 -6.11 -6.34
CA GLY A 414 5.55 -7.35 -6.85
C GLY A 414 4.60 -8.56 -6.74
N ILE A 415 3.82 -8.67 -5.66
CA ILE A 415 2.74 -9.67 -5.52
C ILE A 415 1.65 -9.44 -6.58
N VAL A 416 1.31 -8.18 -6.87
CA VAL A 416 0.34 -7.83 -7.92
C VAL A 416 0.79 -8.31 -9.29
N CYS A 417 2.05 -8.05 -9.67
CA CYS A 417 2.62 -8.53 -10.93
C CYS A 417 2.48 -10.04 -11.07
N GLN A 418 2.90 -10.78 -10.04
CA GLN A 418 2.87 -12.24 -10.02
C GLN A 418 1.44 -12.79 -10.10
N ALA A 419 0.53 -12.36 -9.22
CA ALA A 419 -0.85 -12.84 -9.19
C ALA A 419 -1.59 -12.52 -10.49
N SER A 420 -1.33 -11.35 -11.10
CA SER A 420 -1.90 -10.96 -12.38
C SER A 420 -1.42 -11.89 -13.51
N ARG A 421 -0.13 -12.24 -13.55
CA ARG A 421 0.37 -13.24 -14.50
C ARG A 421 -0.23 -14.62 -14.24
N PHE A 422 -0.31 -15.08 -13.00
CA PHE A 422 -0.88 -16.41 -12.73
C PHE A 422 -2.35 -16.52 -13.12
N ALA A 423 -3.13 -15.45 -12.98
CA ALA A 423 -4.48 -15.38 -13.52
C ALA A 423 -4.48 -15.54 -15.06
N ARG A 424 -3.53 -14.91 -15.77
CA ARG A 424 -3.31 -15.11 -17.22
C ARG A 424 -2.90 -16.54 -17.57
N VAL A 425 -1.99 -17.16 -16.81
CA VAL A 425 -1.58 -18.56 -17.02
C VAL A 425 -2.78 -19.49 -16.86
N CYS A 426 -3.61 -19.29 -15.82
CA CYS A 426 -4.84 -20.05 -15.64
C CYS A 426 -5.79 -19.90 -16.85
N TYR A 427 -5.92 -18.69 -17.38
CA TYR A 427 -6.69 -18.42 -18.59
C TYR A 427 -6.11 -19.13 -19.82
N GLU A 428 -4.82 -18.93 -20.09
CA GLU A 428 -4.10 -19.43 -21.26
C GLU A 428 -4.18 -20.96 -21.33
N GLU A 429 -3.84 -21.64 -20.24
CA GLU A 429 -3.92 -23.10 -20.14
C GLU A 429 -5.35 -23.59 -20.35
N SER A 430 -6.35 -22.90 -19.79
CA SER A 430 -7.77 -23.23 -19.97
C SER A 430 -8.24 -23.06 -21.41
N PHE A 431 -7.81 -21.98 -22.07
CA PHE A 431 -8.16 -21.70 -23.46
C PHE A 431 -7.56 -22.74 -24.39
N LEU A 432 -6.27 -23.06 -24.22
CA LEU A 432 -5.56 -24.07 -24.98
C LEU A 432 -6.16 -25.46 -24.78
N TYR A 433 -6.46 -25.84 -23.53
CA TYR A 433 -7.08 -27.13 -23.22
C TYR A 433 -8.50 -27.22 -23.81
N ALA A 434 -9.30 -26.16 -23.70
CA ALA A 434 -10.67 -26.15 -24.21
C ALA A 434 -10.75 -26.33 -25.74
N HIS A 435 -9.72 -25.89 -26.49
CA HIS A 435 -9.62 -26.10 -27.93
C HIS A 435 -9.24 -27.53 -28.32
N LYS A 436 -8.58 -28.27 -27.42
CA LYS A 436 -8.10 -29.64 -27.68
C LYS A 436 -9.07 -30.70 -27.15
N ARG A 437 -9.61 -30.49 -25.95
CA ARG A 437 -10.43 -31.50 -25.26
C ARG A 437 -11.81 -31.61 -25.89
N ARG A 438 -12.23 -32.86 -26.14
CA ARG A 438 -13.59 -33.19 -26.60
C ARG A 438 -14.42 -33.84 -25.50
N ALA A 439 -15.70 -33.48 -25.46
CA ALA A 439 -16.74 -34.12 -24.65
C ALA A 439 -18.08 -34.00 -25.40
N PHE A 440 -18.94 -35.01 -25.28
CA PHE A 440 -20.25 -35.04 -25.97
C PHE A 440 -20.16 -34.78 -27.48
N GLY A 441 -19.11 -35.29 -28.14
CA GLY A 441 -18.86 -35.14 -29.59
C GLY A 441 -18.27 -33.78 -30.02
N GLN A 442 -18.14 -32.80 -29.13
CA GLN A 442 -17.72 -31.43 -29.45
C GLN A 442 -16.46 -31.04 -28.69
N ARG A 443 -15.75 -29.98 -29.08
CA ARG A 443 -14.69 -29.43 -28.22
C ARG A 443 -15.31 -28.73 -27.02
N LEU A 444 -14.58 -28.64 -25.92
CA LEU A 444 -15.06 -27.88 -24.76
C LEU A 444 -15.31 -26.41 -25.10
N ILE A 445 -14.48 -25.81 -25.95
CA ILE A 445 -14.65 -24.40 -26.35
C ILE A 445 -15.97 -24.14 -27.10
N ASP A 446 -16.55 -25.15 -27.74
CA ASP A 446 -17.82 -25.01 -28.48
C ASP A 446 -19.02 -24.92 -27.51
N GLN A 447 -18.85 -25.32 -26.24
CA GLN A 447 -19.87 -25.27 -25.21
C GLN A 447 -20.02 -23.84 -24.64
N PRO A 448 -21.22 -23.23 -24.65
CA PRO A 448 -21.44 -21.87 -24.14
C PRO A 448 -21.01 -21.66 -22.69
N VAL A 449 -21.17 -22.67 -21.83
CA VAL A 449 -20.79 -22.60 -20.41
C VAL A 449 -19.27 -22.44 -20.22
N VAL A 450 -18.45 -23.01 -21.10
CA VAL A 450 -16.98 -22.87 -21.07
C VAL A 450 -16.58 -21.47 -21.53
N ARG A 451 -17.19 -20.98 -22.62
CA ARG A 451 -16.96 -19.61 -23.10
C ARG A 451 -17.37 -18.56 -22.07
N ASN A 452 -18.45 -18.80 -21.32
CA ASN A 452 -18.86 -17.92 -20.22
C ASN A 452 -17.76 -17.80 -19.14
N LYS A 453 -17.19 -18.94 -18.71
CA LYS A 453 -16.08 -18.94 -17.73
C LYS A 453 -14.88 -18.16 -18.23
N LEU A 454 -14.45 -18.43 -19.47
CA LEU A 454 -13.34 -17.72 -20.11
C LEU A 454 -13.62 -16.22 -20.21
N ALA A 455 -14.83 -15.79 -20.57
CA ALA A 455 -15.19 -14.37 -20.65
C ALA A 455 -15.07 -13.66 -19.29
N HIS A 456 -15.50 -14.31 -18.21
CA HIS A 456 -15.36 -13.79 -16.85
C HIS A 456 -13.90 -13.68 -16.39
N MET A 457 -13.06 -14.66 -16.75
CA MET A 457 -11.63 -14.61 -16.48
C MET A 457 -10.96 -13.46 -17.26
N ALA A 458 -11.17 -13.41 -18.58
CA ALA A 458 -10.56 -12.41 -19.46
C ALA A 458 -10.88 -10.97 -19.03
N ARG A 459 -12.15 -10.65 -18.76
CA ARG A 459 -12.54 -9.28 -18.36
C ARG A 459 -11.86 -8.80 -17.08
N LEU A 460 -11.63 -9.71 -16.12
CA LEU A 460 -11.01 -9.38 -14.83
C LEU A 460 -9.50 -9.29 -14.95
N VAL A 461 -8.90 -10.22 -15.70
CA VAL A 461 -7.47 -10.21 -16.02
C VAL A 461 -7.06 -8.91 -16.71
N GLU A 462 -7.78 -8.51 -17.76
CA GLU A 462 -7.47 -7.27 -18.48
C GLU A 462 -7.68 -6.03 -17.61
N ALA A 463 -8.79 -5.95 -16.86
CA ALA A 463 -9.04 -4.82 -15.97
C ALA A 463 -7.94 -4.68 -14.88
N THR A 464 -7.52 -5.80 -14.30
CA THR A 464 -6.47 -5.81 -13.27
C THR A 464 -5.10 -5.43 -13.84
N HIS A 465 -4.77 -5.93 -15.03
CA HIS A 465 -3.48 -5.62 -15.66
C HIS A 465 -3.36 -4.15 -16.06
N ASN A 466 -4.42 -3.55 -16.61
CA ASN A 466 -4.42 -2.11 -16.93
C ASN A 466 -4.26 -1.24 -15.67
N TRP A 467 -4.87 -1.64 -14.54
CA TRP A 467 -4.66 -0.94 -13.27
C TRP A 467 -3.21 -1.11 -12.76
N LEU A 468 -2.63 -2.31 -12.89
CA LEU A 468 -1.21 -2.53 -12.60
C LEU A 468 -0.28 -1.65 -13.43
N GLU A 469 -0.48 -1.56 -14.74
CA GLU A 469 0.33 -0.70 -15.61
C GLU A 469 0.20 0.78 -15.21
N GLN A 470 -1.01 1.23 -14.87
CA GLN A 470 -1.22 2.60 -14.40
C GLN A 470 -0.52 2.90 -13.07
N VAL A 471 -0.53 1.97 -12.11
CA VAL A 471 0.21 2.12 -10.85
C VAL A 471 1.72 2.11 -11.11
N THR A 472 2.19 1.23 -12.01
CA THR A 472 3.61 1.13 -12.39
C THR A 472 4.10 2.42 -13.04
N TYR A 473 3.31 3.00 -13.94
CA TYR A 473 3.59 4.31 -14.53
C TYR A 473 3.72 5.39 -13.46
N GLN A 474 2.81 5.42 -12.49
CA GLN A 474 2.88 6.39 -11.39
C GLN A 474 4.12 6.18 -10.51
N MET A 475 4.60 4.96 -10.34
CA MET A 475 5.85 4.67 -9.62
C MET A 475 7.09 5.24 -10.34
N ASP A 476 7.09 5.28 -11.67
CA ASP A 476 8.17 5.89 -12.47
C ASP A 476 8.10 7.42 -12.54
N THR A 477 6.89 8.00 -12.50
CA THR A 477 6.71 9.44 -12.76
C THR A 477 6.56 10.31 -11.52
N LEU A 478 6.11 9.76 -10.39
CA LEU A 478 5.97 10.51 -9.15
C LEU A 478 7.31 10.62 -8.43
N SER A 479 7.54 11.74 -7.74
CA SER A 479 8.66 11.78 -6.80
C SER A 479 8.46 10.75 -5.69
N HIS A 480 9.54 10.34 -5.04
CA HIS A 480 9.49 9.30 -4.02
C HIS A 480 8.54 9.64 -2.84
N SER A 481 8.49 10.91 -2.42
CA SER A 481 7.59 11.38 -1.36
C SER A 481 6.12 11.37 -1.80
N GLU A 482 5.84 11.77 -3.03
CA GLU A 482 4.50 11.69 -3.63
C GLU A 482 4.05 10.24 -3.76
N ALA A 483 4.90 9.36 -4.26
CA ALA A 483 4.60 7.93 -4.40
C ALA A 483 4.23 7.29 -3.04
N ILE A 484 5.01 7.57 -1.99
CA ILE A 484 4.72 7.06 -0.63
C ILE A 484 3.36 7.54 -0.11
N SER A 485 2.99 8.80 -0.36
CA SER A 485 1.77 9.40 0.19
C SER A 485 0.50 9.09 -0.62
N THR A 486 0.64 8.78 -1.92
CA THR A 486 -0.48 8.60 -2.83
C THR A 486 -0.72 7.15 -3.23
N LEU A 487 0.33 6.34 -3.38
CA LEU A 487 0.21 4.99 -3.95
C LEU A 487 -0.06 3.91 -2.92
N GLY A 488 0.19 4.14 -1.63
CA GLY A 488 0.02 3.10 -0.60
C GLY A 488 -1.39 2.49 -0.58
N GLY A 489 -2.43 3.34 -0.62
CA GLY A 489 -3.82 2.92 -0.60
C GLY A 489 -4.24 2.26 -1.91
N THR A 490 -3.86 2.85 -3.04
CA THR A 490 -4.13 2.32 -4.38
C THR A 490 -3.48 0.95 -4.57
N THR A 491 -2.22 0.79 -4.17
CA THR A 491 -1.49 -0.48 -4.25
C THR A 491 -2.11 -1.54 -3.34
N ALA A 492 -2.59 -1.16 -2.15
CA ALA A 492 -3.32 -2.08 -1.27
C ALA A 492 -4.61 -2.59 -1.91
N LEU A 493 -5.44 -1.70 -2.47
CA LEU A 493 -6.67 -2.09 -3.17
C LEU A 493 -6.37 -2.97 -4.39
N LEU A 494 -5.34 -2.64 -5.15
CA LEU A 494 -4.91 -3.43 -6.31
C LEU A 494 -4.42 -4.83 -5.89
N LYS A 495 -3.73 -4.96 -4.76
CA LYS A 495 -3.34 -6.26 -4.18
C LYS A 495 -4.56 -7.13 -3.87
N ALA A 496 -5.59 -6.56 -3.24
CA ALA A 496 -6.84 -7.27 -3.01
C ALA A 496 -7.51 -7.68 -4.35
N GLN A 497 -7.60 -6.76 -5.31
CA GLN A 497 -8.19 -7.01 -6.63
C GLN A 497 -7.46 -8.12 -7.41
N CYS A 498 -6.12 -8.12 -7.44
CA CYS A 498 -5.38 -9.08 -8.23
C CYS A 498 -5.46 -10.50 -7.64
N THR A 499 -5.47 -10.62 -6.32
CA THR A 499 -5.56 -11.92 -5.64
C THR A 499 -6.95 -12.52 -5.73
N ALA A 500 -8.01 -11.69 -5.65
CA ALA A 500 -9.38 -12.12 -5.93
C ALA A 500 -9.55 -12.56 -7.40
N THR A 501 -8.91 -11.84 -8.35
CA THR A 501 -8.91 -12.23 -9.76
C THR A 501 -8.18 -13.55 -9.99
N PHE A 502 -7.03 -13.73 -9.35
CA PHE A 502 -6.28 -14.98 -9.40
C PHE A 502 -7.07 -16.16 -8.81
N GLU A 503 -7.72 -15.98 -7.66
CA GLU A 503 -8.57 -17.00 -7.03
C GLU A 503 -9.70 -17.46 -7.97
N LEU A 504 -10.39 -16.52 -8.60
CA LEU A 504 -11.44 -16.83 -9.57
C LEU A 504 -10.88 -17.60 -10.76
N CYS A 505 -9.76 -17.14 -11.34
CA CYS A 505 -9.17 -17.76 -12.52
C CYS A 505 -8.65 -19.17 -12.23
N ALA A 506 -7.99 -19.39 -11.09
CA ALA A 506 -7.50 -20.70 -10.69
C ALA A 506 -8.66 -21.68 -10.46
N ARG A 507 -9.72 -21.24 -9.77
CA ARG A 507 -10.93 -22.06 -9.56
C ARG A 507 -11.58 -22.47 -10.88
N GLU A 508 -11.77 -21.50 -11.80
CA GLU A 508 -12.40 -21.80 -13.09
C GLU A 508 -11.52 -22.65 -14.00
N ALA A 509 -10.20 -22.46 -13.95
CA ALA A 509 -9.26 -23.30 -14.68
C ALA A 509 -9.32 -24.76 -14.22
N VAL A 510 -9.30 -25.02 -12.91
CA VAL A 510 -9.48 -26.39 -12.38
C VAL A 510 -10.79 -26.99 -12.87
N GLN A 511 -11.88 -26.21 -12.86
CA GLN A 511 -13.19 -26.69 -13.33
C GLN A 511 -13.21 -27.01 -14.83
N ILE A 512 -12.50 -26.25 -15.67
CA ILE A 512 -12.37 -26.49 -17.11
C ILE A 512 -11.52 -27.74 -17.39
N PHE A 513 -10.45 -27.96 -16.63
CA PHE A 513 -9.62 -29.16 -16.71
C PHE A 513 -10.29 -30.41 -16.14
N GLY A 514 -11.28 -30.24 -15.26
CA GLY A 514 -11.97 -31.35 -14.60
C GLY A 514 -11.00 -32.15 -13.72
N GLY A 515 -11.05 -33.49 -13.80
CA GLY A 515 -10.18 -34.36 -12.99
C GLY A 515 -8.67 -34.11 -13.19
N LEU A 516 -8.24 -33.60 -14.36
CA LEU A 516 -6.84 -33.24 -14.60
C LEU A 516 -6.40 -32.04 -13.74
N GLY A 517 -7.31 -31.12 -13.42
CA GLY A 517 -7.02 -29.98 -12.55
C GLY A 517 -6.95 -30.34 -11.07
N TYR A 518 -7.31 -31.58 -10.71
CA TYR A 518 -7.19 -32.14 -9.36
C TYR A 518 -5.94 -33.04 -9.20
N THR A 519 -5.33 -33.44 -10.31
CA THR A 519 -4.19 -34.37 -10.31
C THR A 519 -2.89 -33.59 -10.34
N ARG A 520 -1.98 -33.88 -9.40
CA ARG A 520 -0.62 -33.35 -9.42
C ARG A 520 0.17 -33.95 -10.58
N GLY A 521 0.89 -33.10 -11.32
CA GLY A 521 1.65 -33.51 -12.50
C GLY A 521 0.80 -33.67 -13.77
N GLY A 522 1.42 -34.12 -14.84
CA GLY A 522 0.75 -34.33 -16.13
C GLY A 522 0.24 -33.03 -16.76
N GLN A 523 -0.76 -33.14 -17.64
CA GLN A 523 -1.23 -32.00 -18.46
C GLN A 523 -1.86 -30.85 -17.64
N GLY A 524 -2.45 -31.15 -16.47
CA GLY A 524 -3.11 -30.15 -15.61
C GLY A 524 -2.19 -29.50 -14.57
N GLU A 525 -0.89 -29.83 -14.56
CA GLU A 525 0.00 -29.53 -13.43
C GLU A 525 0.08 -28.06 -13.06
N LYS A 526 0.10 -27.14 -14.05
CA LYS A 526 0.21 -25.71 -13.77
C LYS A 526 -1.06 -25.20 -13.09
N VAL A 527 -2.21 -25.65 -13.57
CA VAL A 527 -3.52 -25.24 -13.04
C VAL A 527 -3.73 -25.80 -11.64
N GLU A 528 -3.40 -27.07 -11.42
CA GLU A 528 -3.46 -27.69 -10.08
C GLU A 528 -2.53 -26.97 -9.10
N ARG A 529 -1.27 -26.73 -9.50
CA ARG A 529 -0.28 -26.05 -8.66
C ARG A 529 -0.70 -24.64 -8.31
N LEU A 530 -1.13 -23.85 -9.28
CA LEU A 530 -1.59 -22.48 -9.04
C LEU A 530 -2.83 -22.44 -8.14
N TYR A 531 -3.74 -23.42 -8.25
CA TYR A 531 -4.93 -23.50 -7.40
C TYR A 531 -4.60 -23.64 -5.90
N ARG A 532 -3.65 -24.50 -5.54
CA ARG A 532 -3.20 -24.66 -4.14
C ARG A 532 -2.33 -23.50 -3.64
N GLU A 533 -1.79 -22.68 -4.56
CA GLU A 533 -0.95 -21.52 -4.27
C GLU A 533 -1.72 -20.21 -4.07
N VAL A 534 -3.01 -20.13 -4.43
CA VAL A 534 -3.83 -18.91 -4.29
C VAL A 534 -3.72 -18.26 -2.90
N ARG A 535 -3.83 -19.06 -1.84
CA ARG A 535 -3.76 -18.54 -0.45
C ARG A 535 -2.39 -18.02 -0.06
N ALA A 536 -1.32 -18.49 -0.72
CA ALA A 536 0.00 -17.91 -0.53
C ALA A 536 0.06 -16.48 -1.09
N TYR A 537 -0.78 -16.09 -2.04
CA TYR A 537 -0.80 -14.72 -2.56
C TYR A 537 -1.83 -13.83 -1.86
N SER A 538 -2.98 -14.38 -1.46
CA SER A 538 -4.06 -13.60 -0.84
C SER A 538 -3.75 -13.14 0.59
N ILE A 539 -2.85 -13.83 1.31
CA ILE A 539 -2.59 -13.59 2.75
C ILE A 539 -1.38 -12.68 3.03
N PRO A 540 -0.13 -12.99 2.59
CA PRO A 540 1.03 -12.12 2.82
C PRO A 540 1.00 -10.85 1.95
N GLY A 541 1.91 -9.92 2.21
CA GLY A 541 1.80 -8.53 1.74
C GLY A 541 0.68 -7.73 2.42
N GLY A 542 0.01 -8.34 3.41
CA GLY A 542 -1.19 -7.86 4.09
C GLY A 542 -2.44 -8.60 3.60
N SER A 543 -3.26 -9.11 4.52
CA SER A 543 -4.48 -9.85 4.14
C SER A 543 -5.46 -8.96 3.39
N GLU A 544 -6.40 -9.57 2.67
CA GLU A 544 -7.42 -8.86 1.90
C GLU A 544 -8.14 -7.81 2.75
N GLU A 545 -8.55 -8.16 3.97
CA GLU A 545 -9.25 -7.26 4.89
C GLU A 545 -8.37 -6.07 5.29
N ILE A 546 -7.11 -6.33 5.60
CA ILE A 546 -6.14 -5.29 5.99
C ILE A 546 -5.87 -4.36 4.81
N MET A 547 -5.82 -4.88 3.58
CA MET A 547 -5.57 -4.09 2.39
C MET A 547 -6.76 -3.23 1.98
N LEU A 548 -7.98 -3.78 2.04
CA LEU A 548 -9.20 -3.03 1.78
C LEU A 548 -9.35 -1.87 2.79
N ASP A 549 -9.17 -2.17 4.07
CA ASP A 549 -9.22 -1.16 5.14
C ASP A 549 -8.09 -0.13 5.02
N LEU A 550 -6.85 -0.55 4.73
CA LEU A 550 -5.73 0.35 4.49
C LEU A 550 -6.01 1.29 3.31
N GLY A 551 -6.56 0.77 2.21
CA GLY A 551 -6.95 1.55 1.03
C GLY A 551 -7.89 2.69 1.39
N VAL A 552 -8.96 2.38 2.12
CA VAL A 552 -9.95 3.37 2.56
C VAL A 552 -9.35 4.35 3.59
N ARG A 553 -8.59 3.87 4.58
CA ARG A 553 -7.94 4.71 5.59
C ARG A 553 -6.99 5.73 4.96
N GLN A 554 -6.21 5.35 3.96
CA GLN A 554 -5.35 6.29 3.24
C GLN A 554 -6.15 7.29 2.41
N ALA A 555 -7.21 6.85 1.74
CA ALA A 555 -8.10 7.75 0.99
C ALA A 555 -8.74 8.81 1.92
N MET A 556 -9.21 8.39 3.10
CA MET A 556 -9.75 9.31 4.12
C MET A 556 -8.70 10.31 4.59
N LYS A 557 -7.49 9.85 4.92
CA LYS A 557 -6.37 10.73 5.33
C LYS A 557 -6.05 11.77 4.26
N ASN A 558 -5.95 11.35 3.00
CA ASN A 558 -5.64 12.23 1.87
C ASN A 558 -6.77 13.24 1.61
N TYR A 559 -8.03 12.81 1.71
CA TYR A 559 -9.18 13.71 1.62
C TYR A 559 -9.17 14.78 2.72
N SER A 560 -8.92 14.38 3.98
CA SER A 560 -8.85 15.32 5.10
C SER A 560 -7.71 16.33 4.93
N ALA A 561 -6.53 15.88 4.48
CA ALA A 561 -5.40 16.78 4.20
C ALA A 561 -5.73 17.78 3.09
N ALA A 562 -6.30 17.32 1.97
CA ALA A 562 -6.72 18.18 0.86
C ALA A 562 -7.85 19.14 1.25
N SER A 563 -8.76 18.73 2.14
CA SER A 563 -9.82 19.60 2.67
C SER A 563 -9.23 20.71 3.54
N LYS A 564 -8.27 20.40 4.41
CA LYS A 564 -7.57 21.41 5.24
C LYS A 564 -6.82 22.41 4.37
N ALA A 565 -6.07 21.94 3.35
CA ALA A 565 -5.36 22.81 2.42
C ALA A 565 -6.30 23.77 1.67
N ARG A 566 -7.45 23.28 1.18
CA ARG A 566 -8.49 24.12 0.54
C ARG A 566 -9.07 25.15 1.50
N GLY A 567 -9.31 24.77 2.77
CA GLY A 567 -9.79 25.70 3.80
C GLY A 567 -8.81 26.83 4.09
N VAL A 568 -7.51 26.52 4.21
CA VAL A 568 -6.45 27.51 4.41
C VAL A 568 -6.34 28.45 3.21
N ALA A 569 -6.38 27.91 1.98
CA ALA A 569 -6.33 28.72 0.76
C ALA A 569 -7.54 29.67 0.66
N ALA A 570 -8.75 29.18 0.97
CA ALA A 570 -9.95 30.02 0.99
C ALA A 570 -9.87 31.14 2.04
N ALA A 571 -9.35 30.85 3.23
CA ALA A 571 -9.13 31.86 4.27
C ALA A 571 -8.09 32.90 3.85
N ALA A 572 -6.98 32.49 3.21
CA ALA A 572 -5.97 33.40 2.68
C ALA A 572 -6.53 34.35 1.61
N ILE A 573 -7.33 33.83 0.66
CA ILE A 573 -8.02 34.66 -0.35
C ILE A 573 -8.98 35.64 0.32
N ALA A 574 -9.75 35.19 1.31
CA ALA A 574 -10.68 36.03 2.06
C ALA A 574 -9.98 37.12 2.90
N PHE A 575 -8.71 36.95 3.30
CA PHE A 575 -7.93 37.98 3.98
C PHE A 575 -7.24 38.96 3.02
N VAL A 576 -6.90 38.55 1.79
CA VAL A 576 -6.21 39.39 0.79
C VAL A 576 -7.18 40.25 -0.03
N PHE A 577 -8.41 39.81 -0.26
CA PHE A 577 -9.38 40.56 -1.07
C PHE A 577 -10.05 41.78 -0.42
N PRO A 578 -10.36 41.82 0.89
CA PRO A 578 -10.98 42.98 1.52
C PRO A 578 -10.14 44.28 1.47
N PRO A 579 -8.81 44.28 1.74
CA PRO A 579 -8.05 45.54 1.73
C PRO A 579 -7.86 46.14 0.33
N LEU A 580 -7.94 45.34 -0.74
CA LEU A 580 -7.88 45.84 -2.13
C LEU A 580 -9.18 46.51 -2.60
N LEU A 581 -10.33 46.08 -2.07
CA LEU A 581 -11.62 46.74 -2.34
C LEU A 581 -11.77 48.04 -1.54
N PHE A 582 -11.23 48.09 -0.32
CA PHE A 582 -11.29 49.28 0.55
C PHE A 582 -10.33 50.41 0.13
N LEU A 583 -9.23 50.11 -0.57
CA LEU A 583 -8.38 51.14 -1.18
C LEU A 583 -9.08 51.92 -2.32
N LYS A 584 -10.28 51.52 -2.74
CA LYS A 584 -11.09 52.21 -3.76
C LYS A 584 -12.11 53.20 -3.19
N LEU A 585 -12.25 53.34 -1.86
CA LEU A 585 -13.37 54.08 -1.27
C LEU A 585 -13.03 55.29 -0.41
N GLU A 586 -11.77 55.55 -0.06
CA GLU A 586 -11.52 56.64 0.91
C GLU A 586 -11.28 58.03 0.34
N LYS A 587 -10.85 58.23 -0.91
CA LYS A 587 -10.79 59.60 -1.48
C LYS A 587 -11.05 59.55 -2.98
N GLY A 588 -12.10 60.23 -3.44
CA GLY A 588 -12.63 60.23 -4.80
C GLY A 588 -11.67 60.74 -5.88
N GLY A 589 -10.63 59.98 -6.19
CA GLY A 589 -9.71 60.20 -7.31
C GLY A 589 -9.38 58.88 -7.99
N ILE A 590 -9.54 58.83 -9.32
CA ILE A 590 -9.20 57.67 -10.14
C ILE A 590 -7.68 57.43 -10.05
N LEU A 591 -7.27 56.30 -9.48
CA LEU A 591 -5.87 55.88 -9.48
C LEU A 591 -5.46 55.48 -10.91
N ALA A 592 -4.36 56.05 -11.40
CA ALA A 592 -3.88 55.80 -12.77
C ALA A 592 -3.62 54.29 -13.03
N PRO A 593 -4.00 53.76 -14.21
CA PRO A 593 -4.01 52.31 -14.51
C PRO A 593 -2.68 51.58 -14.27
N LYS A 594 -1.54 52.29 -14.29
CA LYS A 594 -0.21 51.71 -14.05
C LYS A 594 0.00 51.14 -12.63
N LYS A 595 -0.72 51.64 -11.61
CA LYS A 595 -0.58 51.15 -10.22
C LYS A 595 -1.42 49.90 -9.93
N ILE A 596 -2.54 49.73 -10.62
CA ILE A 596 -3.40 48.54 -10.51
C ILE A 596 -2.71 47.34 -11.19
N VAL A 597 -2.09 47.57 -12.35
CA VAL A 597 -1.28 46.54 -13.03
C VAL A 597 -0.08 46.14 -12.16
N ALA A 598 0.59 47.07 -11.48
CA ALA A 598 1.69 46.75 -10.57
C ALA A 598 1.26 45.94 -9.34
N ALA A 599 0.09 46.22 -8.75
CA ALA A 599 -0.43 45.46 -7.61
C ALA A 599 -0.90 44.05 -8.03
N ILE A 600 -1.53 43.91 -9.20
CA ILE A 600 -1.92 42.60 -9.75
C ILE A 600 -0.68 41.79 -10.12
N VAL A 601 0.35 42.40 -10.71
CA VAL A 601 1.63 41.75 -11.03
C VAL A 601 2.40 41.36 -9.75
N LEU A 602 2.30 42.14 -8.66
CA LEU A 602 2.89 41.81 -7.37
C LEU A 602 2.16 40.63 -6.69
N VAL A 603 0.82 40.59 -6.75
CA VAL A 603 0.02 39.50 -6.18
C VAL A 603 0.17 38.21 -7.00
N ILE A 604 0.17 38.29 -8.32
CA ILE A 604 0.49 37.16 -9.21
C ILE A 604 1.95 36.73 -9.00
N GLY A 605 2.88 37.65 -8.79
CA GLY A 605 4.27 37.36 -8.44
C GLY A 605 4.41 36.62 -7.11
N ILE A 606 3.65 37.00 -6.08
CA ILE A 606 3.62 36.31 -4.77
C ILE A 606 2.99 34.92 -4.88
N ILE A 607 1.96 34.74 -5.72
CA ILE A 607 1.33 33.44 -5.98
C ILE A 607 2.29 32.52 -6.74
N ILE A 608 3.01 33.03 -7.75
CA ILE A 608 4.00 32.27 -8.53
C ILE A 608 5.25 31.93 -7.70
N MET A 609 5.65 32.80 -6.76
CA MET A 609 6.80 32.55 -5.88
C MET A 609 6.48 31.61 -4.69
N GLY A 610 5.20 31.27 -4.47
CA GLY A 610 4.76 30.38 -3.37
C GLY A 610 4.81 28.88 -3.67
N GLU A 611 5.10 28.47 -4.90
CA GLU A 611 5.05 27.05 -5.33
C GLU A 611 6.41 26.36 -5.48
N GLY A 612 7.52 26.99 -5.07
CA GLY A 612 8.86 26.40 -5.25
C GLY A 612 9.70 26.37 -3.98
N SER A 613 9.68 25.27 -3.23
CA SER A 613 10.87 24.63 -2.62
C SER A 613 10.50 23.56 -1.59
N GLU A 614 11.02 22.35 -1.77
CA GLU A 614 11.78 21.62 -0.74
C GLU A 614 12.36 20.31 -1.31
N SER A 615 13.64 20.35 -1.68
CA SER A 615 14.68 19.30 -1.56
C SER A 615 15.84 19.73 -2.50
N GLN A 616 17.12 19.64 -2.17
CA GLN A 616 17.85 18.63 -1.43
C GLN A 616 19.18 19.16 -0.83
N LYS A 617 19.67 18.36 0.13
CA LYS A 617 21.07 18.09 0.58
C LYS A 617 22.24 18.84 -0.08
N GLU A 618 23.23 19.18 0.77
CA GLU A 618 24.62 19.43 0.37
C GLU A 618 25.62 18.52 1.10
N ILE A 619 26.62 18.07 0.31
CA ILE A 619 28.05 17.79 0.59
C ILE A 619 28.73 18.39 -0.67
N PRO A 620 29.90 19.10 -0.68
CA PRO A 620 31.24 18.67 -0.23
C PRO A 620 32.12 19.89 0.22
N SER A 621 33.44 19.92 0.41
CA SER A 621 34.61 19.15 -0.04
C SER A 621 35.84 19.50 0.81
N GLN A 622 36.86 18.65 0.69
CA GLN A 622 38.21 18.73 1.23
C GLN A 622 38.99 20.03 0.98
N LEU A 623 40.02 20.29 1.81
CA LEU A 623 41.41 20.40 1.34
C LEU A 623 42.43 20.32 2.49
N ASP A 624 43.53 19.63 2.17
CA ASP A 624 44.74 19.26 2.91
C ASP A 624 45.51 20.38 3.62
N LYS A 625 46.27 20.00 4.68
CA LYS A 625 47.76 20.03 4.71
C LYS A 625 48.36 19.52 6.04
N THR A 626 48.98 18.34 5.96
CA THR A 626 50.37 17.96 6.38
C THR A 626 50.98 18.27 7.76
N SER A 627 51.48 17.17 8.36
CA SER A 627 52.81 16.91 8.98
C SER A 627 53.10 17.18 10.48
N ALA A 628 53.53 16.11 11.17
CA ALA A 628 54.64 15.97 12.17
C ALA A 628 54.27 14.90 13.24
N SER A 629 54.70 13.63 13.11
CA SER A 629 55.90 12.99 13.71
C SER A 629 55.86 12.88 15.25
N GLU A 630 55.58 11.68 15.79
CA GLU A 630 56.55 10.75 16.45
C GLU A 630 56.68 10.95 17.97
N CYS A 631 56.40 9.90 18.77
CA CYS A 631 57.39 9.30 19.68
C CYS A 631 56.86 7.98 20.29
N THR A 632 57.74 6.99 20.34
CA THR A 632 57.52 5.58 20.73
C THR A 632 58.51 5.23 21.83
N ILE A 633 58.10 4.61 22.95
CA ILE A 633 58.92 3.79 23.88
C ILE A 633 57.92 2.87 24.64
N GLY A 634 58.04 1.57 24.90
CA GLY A 634 59.11 0.57 24.68
C GLY A 634 59.31 -0.38 25.89
N LEU A 635 58.43 -1.38 26.09
CA LEU A 635 58.65 -2.79 26.57
C LEU A 635 59.24 -3.09 28.02
N PRO A 636 59.45 -4.38 28.47
CA PRO A 636 58.57 -5.28 29.28
C PRO A 636 59.38 -5.95 30.47
N PRO A 637 59.27 -7.25 30.91
CA PRO A 637 58.29 -8.37 30.80
C PRO A 637 58.04 -9.21 32.10
N LYS A 638 57.26 -10.32 31.98
CA LYS A 638 57.34 -11.69 32.61
C LYS A 638 55.95 -12.17 33.07
N GLY A 639 55.48 -13.42 32.92
CA GLY A 639 56.01 -14.68 32.38
C GLY A 639 55.05 -15.84 32.76
N THR A 640 54.79 -16.74 31.81
CA THR A 640 54.54 -18.21 31.90
C THR A 640 53.88 -18.85 33.14
N ARG A 641 52.85 -19.70 32.93
CA ARG A 641 52.91 -21.18 33.10
C ARG A 641 51.54 -21.87 32.87
N ARG A 642 51.57 -22.97 32.11
CA ARG A 642 50.65 -24.14 32.10
C ARG A 642 51.44 -25.33 32.72
N PRO A 643 50.83 -26.39 33.32
CA PRO A 643 50.15 -27.47 32.56
C PRO A 643 48.94 -28.20 33.21
N VAL A 644 48.13 -28.80 32.31
CA VAL A 644 47.24 -30.03 32.25
C VAL A 644 47.48 -31.15 33.31
N PRO A 645 46.69 -32.28 33.45
CA PRO A 645 45.43 -32.77 32.80
C PRO A 645 44.40 -33.56 33.68
N VAL A 646 43.42 -34.23 33.02
CA VAL A 646 42.61 -35.45 33.38
C VAL A 646 41.11 -35.16 33.68
N GLY A 647 40.07 -35.82 33.13
CA GLY A 647 39.99 -37.07 32.36
C GLY A 647 38.62 -37.34 31.69
N ARG A 648 38.55 -38.49 31.00
CA ARG A 648 37.45 -39.08 30.20
C ARG A 648 36.27 -39.61 31.02
N ILE A 649 35.06 -39.62 30.43
CA ILE A 649 34.05 -40.73 30.31
C ILE A 649 33.12 -40.32 29.15
N ALA A 650 32.94 -40.95 27.97
CA ALA A 650 32.63 -42.31 27.50
C ALA A 650 31.12 -42.73 27.53
N ARG A 651 30.50 -42.69 26.32
CA ARG A 651 29.53 -43.63 25.68
C ARG A 651 28.12 -43.89 26.25
N SER A 652 27.11 -43.76 25.36
CA SER A 652 26.27 -44.86 24.79
C SER A 652 25.19 -44.25 23.86
N ARG A 653 25.18 -44.55 22.54
CA ARG A 653 24.41 -45.61 21.82
C ARG A 653 22.89 -45.54 22.05
N ASP A 654 22.14 -45.10 21.06
CA ASP A 654 21.47 -45.89 19.98
C ASP A 654 20.13 -46.47 20.45
N PHE A 655 19.03 -46.11 19.79
CA PHE A 655 17.96 -47.06 19.49
C PHE A 655 17.17 -46.64 18.23
N GLU A 656 17.04 -47.61 17.35
CA GLU A 656 16.47 -47.59 16.01
C GLU A 656 14.93 -47.66 16.01
N ASN A 657 14.35 -47.28 14.86
CA ASN A 657 12.96 -47.52 14.44
C ASN A 657 12.56 -49.01 14.49
N PRO A 658 11.24 -49.29 14.40
CA PRO A 658 10.79 -50.15 13.32
C PRO A 658 9.49 -49.69 12.61
N PRO A 659 9.11 -50.33 11.47
CA PRO A 659 8.30 -49.76 10.39
C PRO A 659 6.94 -50.43 10.13
N ASN A 660 6.17 -49.80 9.23
CA ASN A 660 5.16 -50.31 8.27
C ASN A 660 3.94 -51.13 8.72
N GLY A 661 2.77 -50.77 8.19
CA GLY A 661 1.58 -51.62 8.15
C GLY A 661 0.33 -50.92 7.61
N SER A 662 0.12 -50.96 6.30
CA SER A 662 -1.13 -50.59 5.62
C SER A 662 -2.15 -51.72 5.72
N ILE A 663 -3.38 -51.41 6.15
CA ILE A 663 -4.54 -52.30 6.04
C ILE A 663 -5.72 -51.51 5.45
N PHE A 664 -6.23 -52.01 4.32
CA PHE A 664 -7.53 -51.67 3.75
C PHE A 664 -8.63 -52.23 4.65
N THR A 665 -9.65 -51.43 4.95
CA THR A 665 -10.94 -51.96 5.41
C THR A 665 -12.07 -51.19 4.75
N VAL A 666 -12.80 -51.89 3.89
CA VAL A 666 -14.12 -51.51 3.40
C VAL A 666 -15.11 -51.82 4.51
N VAL A 667 -15.81 -50.79 5.03
CA VAL A 667 -17.04 -51.00 5.78
C VAL A 667 -18.12 -50.11 5.18
N ASN A 668 -19.10 -50.78 4.60
CA ASN A 668 -20.33 -50.23 4.06
C ASN A 668 -21.34 -50.23 5.23
N VAL A 669 -21.80 -49.06 5.68
CA VAL A 669 -22.99 -48.94 6.53
C VAL A 669 -23.88 -47.86 5.96
N THR A 670 -24.97 -48.32 5.36
CA THR A 670 -26.17 -47.53 5.09
C THR A 670 -27.05 -47.56 6.33
N ASN A 671 -27.36 -46.40 6.91
CA ASN A 671 -28.73 -46.13 7.34
C ASN A 671 -29.02 -44.64 7.50
N THR A 672 -30.28 -44.34 7.22
CA THR A 672 -30.88 -43.04 6.89
C THR A 672 -31.60 -42.47 8.11
N LEU A 673 -31.52 -41.15 8.38
CA LEU A 673 -32.65 -40.22 8.64
C LEU A 673 -32.26 -38.92 9.40
N ASN A 674 -32.58 -37.80 8.74
CA ASN A 674 -33.15 -36.53 9.21
C ASN A 674 -32.41 -35.57 10.18
N CYS A 675 -31.71 -34.60 9.57
CA CYS A 675 -32.01 -33.15 9.54
C CYS A 675 -32.91 -32.50 10.64
N ARG A 676 -32.35 -31.50 11.37
CA ARG A 676 -32.67 -30.04 11.27
C ARG A 676 -32.06 -29.19 12.40
N ARG A 677 -31.34 -28.12 12.02
CA ARG A 677 -31.67 -26.72 12.41
C ARG A 677 -30.92 -25.72 11.52
N ARG A 678 -31.69 -24.97 10.71
CA ARG A 678 -31.32 -23.73 10.00
C ARG A 678 -31.82 -22.52 10.82
N ARG A 679 -31.12 -21.39 10.69
CA ARG A 679 -31.67 -20.02 10.68
C ARG A 679 -31.10 -19.33 9.43
N THR A 680 -31.84 -19.21 8.31
CA THR A 680 -32.68 -18.08 7.85
C THR A 680 -31.99 -16.73 7.68
N TYR A 681 -31.74 -16.35 6.42
CA TYR A 681 -32.16 -15.06 5.86
C TYR A 681 -33.35 -15.34 4.93
N ALA A 682 -34.45 -14.64 5.14
CA ALA A 682 -35.69 -14.77 4.40
C ALA A 682 -35.84 -13.58 3.44
N ASN A 683 -36.05 -13.87 2.15
CA ASN A 683 -36.90 -13.09 1.26
C ASN A 683 -37.94 -14.08 0.74
N HIS A 684 -39.21 -13.73 0.90
CA HIS A 684 -40.37 -14.59 0.78
C HIS A 684 -41.42 -13.71 0.09
N PHE A 685 -41.86 -13.98 -1.14
CA PHE A 685 -43.08 -14.72 -1.54
C PHE A 685 -43.27 -14.34 -3.04
N LEU A 686 -43.83 -15.12 -3.97
CA LEU A 686 -44.40 -16.46 -4.02
C LEU A 686 -44.48 -16.83 -5.51
N LEU A 687 -44.18 -18.08 -5.86
CA LEU A 687 -44.59 -18.70 -7.12
C LEU A 687 -45.98 -19.31 -6.94
N SER A 688 -46.85 -19.20 -7.94
CA SER A 688 -47.89 -20.20 -8.17
C SER A 688 -47.57 -20.96 -9.47
N THR A 689 -47.67 -22.27 -9.34
CA THR A 689 -47.44 -23.31 -10.34
C THR A 689 -48.65 -23.47 -11.27
N GLN A 690 -48.45 -23.81 -12.55
CA GLN A 690 -49.17 -24.92 -13.22
C GLN A 690 -48.54 -25.31 -14.57
N ARG A 691 -48.71 -26.59 -14.93
CA ARG A 691 -48.19 -27.30 -16.11
C ARG A 691 -49.14 -27.20 -17.32
N ASN A 692 -48.54 -27.44 -18.50
CA ASN A 692 -49.05 -28.11 -19.71
C ASN A 692 -49.76 -27.34 -20.84
N LYS A 693 -49.03 -27.34 -21.99
CA LYS A 693 -49.42 -27.70 -23.37
C LYS A 693 -49.98 -26.61 -24.33
N PRO A 694 -49.81 -26.83 -25.66
CA PRO A 694 -49.28 -25.82 -26.58
C PRO A 694 -50.33 -25.26 -27.55
N THR A 695 -50.11 -24.07 -28.08
CA THR A 695 -50.77 -23.62 -29.31
C THR A 695 -49.97 -22.56 -30.07
N THR A 696 -50.10 -22.69 -31.37
CA THR A 696 -49.57 -22.00 -32.56
C THR A 696 -49.79 -20.49 -32.66
N ALA A 697 -48.80 -19.86 -33.33
CA ALA A 697 -48.91 -18.85 -34.39
C ALA A 697 -49.23 -17.36 -34.10
N SER A 698 -48.55 -16.56 -34.93
CA SER A 698 -48.82 -15.20 -35.39
C SER A 698 -48.26 -14.00 -34.59
N GLN A 699 -47.27 -13.35 -35.21
CA GLN A 699 -47.05 -11.89 -35.23
C GLN A 699 -48.29 -11.16 -35.85
N PRO A 700 -48.43 -9.81 -35.84
CA PRO A 700 -47.41 -8.76 -35.62
C PRO A 700 -47.89 -7.53 -34.77
N GLN A 701 -47.02 -6.52 -34.75
CA GLN A 701 -47.27 -5.08 -34.52
C GLN A 701 -46.88 -4.50 -33.15
N ARG A 702 -45.85 -3.64 -33.20
CA ARG A 702 -45.66 -2.47 -32.31
C ARG A 702 -46.59 -1.35 -32.83
N PRO A 703 -47.09 -0.41 -32.01
CA PRO A 703 -46.22 0.72 -31.61
C PRO A 703 -46.58 1.49 -30.31
N TRP A 704 -45.65 2.39 -29.94
CA TRP A 704 -45.76 3.58 -29.08
C TRP A 704 -45.87 3.48 -27.55
N ASN A 705 -45.02 4.32 -26.94
CA ASN A 705 -44.89 4.75 -25.54
C ASN A 705 -46.22 5.02 -24.81
N ILE A 706 -46.24 4.79 -23.49
CA ILE A 706 -47.10 5.55 -22.56
C ILE A 706 -46.64 5.43 -21.08
N LEU A 707 -46.47 6.62 -20.48
CA LEU A 707 -46.86 7.10 -19.14
C LEU A 707 -46.32 6.49 -17.82
N THR A 708 -45.55 7.32 -17.11
CA THR A 708 -45.95 8.04 -15.89
C THR A 708 -47.25 7.62 -15.16
N TRP A 709 -47.17 7.33 -13.85
CA TRP A 709 -48.24 7.52 -12.85
C TRP A 709 -47.57 7.75 -11.48
N ILE A 710 -47.60 8.97 -10.92
CA ILE A 710 -48.57 9.57 -9.96
C ILE A 710 -48.39 9.08 -8.51
N PHE A 711 -47.97 10.00 -7.62
CA PHE A 711 -48.79 10.43 -6.48
C PHE A 711 -48.37 11.82 -5.97
N THR A 712 -49.39 12.60 -5.65
CA THR A 712 -49.39 14.00 -5.23
C THR A 712 -49.59 14.09 -3.70
N GLU A 713 -49.35 15.29 -3.16
CA GLU A 713 -50.06 15.93 -2.03
C GLU A 713 -49.35 16.14 -0.66
N THR A 714 -48.56 17.23 -0.65
CA THR A 714 -48.60 18.46 0.21
C THR A 714 -48.53 18.49 1.76
N GLN A 715 -47.65 19.43 2.18
CA GLN A 715 -47.71 20.39 3.33
C GLN A 715 -47.39 19.84 4.75
N THR A 716 -46.58 20.45 5.63
CA THR A 716 -46.18 21.86 5.87
C THR A 716 -44.98 21.98 6.86
N ARG A 717 -44.37 23.19 6.93
CA ARG A 717 -43.40 23.77 7.92
C ARG A 717 -41.92 23.39 7.70
N THR A 718 -40.95 24.29 7.55
CA THR A 718 -40.74 25.64 8.14
C THR A 718 -39.92 26.56 7.23
N HIS A 719 -40.34 27.83 7.15
CA HIS A 719 -39.56 28.99 6.70
C HIS A 719 -38.45 29.36 7.70
N GLY A 720 -37.32 29.89 7.20
CA GLY A 720 -36.35 30.66 7.97
C GLY A 720 -34.91 30.52 7.45
N LEU A 721 -34.32 31.63 6.98
CA LEU A 721 -32.91 31.81 6.60
C LEU A 721 -32.43 31.28 5.23
N ARG A 722 -32.99 31.82 4.14
CA ARG A 722 -32.30 31.94 2.83
C ARG A 722 -32.50 33.32 2.20
N SER A 723 -32.04 34.37 2.87
CA SER A 723 -32.15 35.74 2.34
C SER A 723 -30.95 36.66 2.58
N LEU A 724 -29.72 36.14 2.73
CA LEU A 724 -28.54 37.03 2.88
C LEU A 724 -27.26 36.66 2.13
N LEU A 725 -27.26 35.67 1.22
CA LEU A 725 -26.03 35.27 0.49
C LEU A 725 -26.16 35.20 -1.04
N VAL A 726 -27.26 35.68 -1.63
CA VAL A 726 -27.45 35.69 -3.10
C VAL A 726 -27.26 37.09 -3.72
N ASN A 727 -27.08 38.16 -2.93
CA ASN A 727 -27.05 39.53 -3.45
C ASN A 727 -25.67 40.22 -3.54
N THR A 728 -24.55 39.47 -3.56
CA THR A 728 -23.21 40.09 -3.77
C THR A 728 -22.43 39.54 -4.96
N TRP A 729 -22.97 38.57 -5.71
CA TRP A 729 -22.29 37.98 -6.88
C TRP A 729 -22.79 38.48 -8.24
N ALA A 730 -23.81 39.34 -8.28
CA ALA A 730 -24.40 39.83 -9.53
C ALA A 730 -23.76 41.11 -10.12
N TYR A 731 -22.71 41.67 -9.52
CA TYR A 731 -22.15 42.98 -9.92
C TYR A 731 -20.75 42.96 -10.57
N ILE A 732 -20.15 41.80 -10.87
CA ILE A 732 -18.79 41.72 -11.47
C ILE A 732 -18.75 41.10 -12.89
N LEU A 733 -19.89 40.77 -13.52
CA LEU A 733 -19.89 40.17 -14.87
C LEU A 733 -20.72 40.88 -15.95
N PHE A 734 -21.06 42.16 -15.77
CA PHE A 734 -21.60 42.99 -16.86
C PHE A 734 -20.89 44.35 -16.88
N GLY A 735 -19.90 44.51 -17.76
CA GLY A 735 -19.24 45.80 -17.88
C GLY A 735 -18.02 45.93 -18.79
N THR A 736 -17.97 45.29 -19.97
CA THR A 736 -17.19 45.82 -21.10
C THR A 736 -17.79 45.36 -22.43
N SER A 737 -18.53 46.25 -23.06
CA SER A 737 -18.86 46.19 -24.49
C SER A 737 -17.68 46.71 -25.28
N LEU A 738 -17.15 45.94 -26.25
CA LEU A 738 -16.49 46.50 -27.43
C LEU A 738 -16.77 45.61 -28.65
N ARG A 739 -17.26 46.28 -29.70
CA ARG A 739 -17.77 45.80 -30.99
C ARG A 739 -16.83 44.84 -31.75
N ALA A 740 -17.41 43.83 -32.40
CA ALA A 740 -16.97 43.34 -33.71
C ALA A 740 -18.16 42.73 -34.48
N LYS A 741 -18.12 42.88 -35.80
CA LYS A 741 -19.24 42.92 -36.75
C LYS A 741 -19.80 41.55 -37.12
N LEU A 742 -21.12 41.55 -37.36
CA LEU A 742 -21.89 40.58 -38.15
C LEU A 742 -21.31 40.42 -39.57
N PHE A 743 -21.18 39.18 -40.04
CA PHE A 743 -21.48 38.79 -41.42
C PHE A 743 -21.97 37.34 -41.45
N THR A 744 -23.24 37.18 -41.80
CA THR A 744 -23.90 35.93 -42.19
C THR A 744 -23.83 35.79 -43.71
N ALA A 745 -23.54 34.59 -44.22
CA ALA A 745 -23.81 34.17 -45.60
C ALA A 745 -23.96 32.62 -45.69
N PRO A 746 -24.70 32.08 -46.69
CA PRO A 746 -25.64 30.96 -46.52
C PRO A 746 -25.19 29.65 -47.24
N PRO A 747 -25.99 28.55 -47.27
CA PRO A 747 -25.55 27.26 -47.79
C PRO A 747 -25.83 27.12 -49.30
N THR A 748 -24.94 26.43 -50.00
CA THR A 748 -25.16 25.96 -51.38
C THR A 748 -24.95 24.46 -51.48
N VAL A 749 -25.94 23.84 -52.11
CA VAL A 749 -26.03 22.45 -52.54
C VAL A 749 -25.11 22.21 -53.74
N THR A 750 -24.40 21.08 -53.76
CA THR A 750 -24.22 20.28 -54.98
C THR A 750 -24.02 18.80 -54.64
N ARG A 751 -24.60 17.97 -55.50
CA ARG A 751 -24.75 16.52 -55.45
C ARG A 751 -23.78 15.93 -56.48
N SER A 752 -22.95 14.96 -56.11
CA SER A 752 -22.42 13.98 -57.07
C SER A 752 -22.00 12.69 -56.36
N THR A 753 -22.68 11.63 -56.77
CA THR A 753 -22.42 10.19 -56.70
C THR A 753 -20.96 9.75 -56.76
N LEU A 754 -20.59 8.75 -55.95
CA LEU A 754 -19.98 7.51 -56.44
C LEU A 754 -20.02 6.40 -55.39
N GLU A 755 -20.59 5.28 -55.83
CA GLU A 755 -20.70 3.97 -55.20
C GLU A 755 -19.32 3.32 -55.04
N THR A 756 -19.11 2.53 -53.98
CA THR A 756 -18.96 1.06 -54.02
C THR A 756 -18.39 0.55 -52.71
N SER A 757 -19.13 -0.36 -52.08
CA SER A 757 -18.68 -1.20 -50.96
C SER A 757 -18.79 -2.66 -51.37
N ILE A 758 -17.64 -3.33 -51.40
CA ILE A 758 -17.43 -4.72 -50.99
C ILE A 758 -16.61 -4.66 -49.70
#